data_AF-A0A0J7XEF3-F1
#
_entry.id   AF-A0A0J7XEF3-F1
#
_cell.length_a   1.000
_cell.length_b   1.000
_cell.length_c   1.000
_cell.angle_alpha   90.00
_cell.angle_beta   90.00
_cell.angle_gamma   90.00
#
_symmetry.space_group_name_H-M   'P 1'
#
loop_
_entity.id
_entity.type
_entity.pdbx_description
1 polymer ?
#
loop_
_entity_poly.entity_id
_entity_poly.type
_entity_poly.pdbx_seq_one_letter_code
_entity_poly.pdbx_strand_id
1 'polypeptide(L)'
;MPGRIPMTTRQRAALLMLPDDEAAIVKHYSLSGEDMTAIDTARTPATRLGYALQLCCLRYPGRHLRHGELLPAVMLDHIAEQVGVDAKVIADFARRTPTRYDQLAAIKTRFGFSDLSRPHRVELRTWLTNEAASIIDGRALLGRLLDEMRARRIVIPGVSVVERMAAEAIHQAETDLVAAIDGGLGHEMRQQLDALIDDKVHDRQSRLSWLREPEPRVASASLLEIVEKITLIRGTGISAFSPDVRHEPRLGQFAREGVRYTAQAFQQMRPARRRVVLLATLRELEATLTDAAIDMFIALVGRAHLRARKRLEQRVAVSGREGRERMLRIARVLEAISQAARAGGDVAAAVDAVASLDIIDADAAIIRRTASPHRNEVLDEIAAEYRAFKRMGPSFVRAFDFQGRAGMQPLRDAMAILADLDGDWRRALPDDVPLGHVEHRWRRHVMTAGGIDRTHWEMATYSALSNALASGGIWVPTARVHRALSVLLAPPASPVPKPAFSLGDPHAWLDERAARLDSALREVARDLDKRDPPLFAGERLRFPKDPKEDPGQDEGRQLALTCYGMVPATRITDVLSQVQRWTGFIQHFGHVSTGLPPADERAFLATLIAEATNLGLSRMAEVCGVASRRALLRMQTWHMREETFRAALASLTDAIHAEPLAAWFGSGHRASADGQAYYLGGAGEAGGTVNAHYGRDPVVKIYTTITDRYV
;
A
#
# COMPACT_ATOMS: atom_id res chain seq x y z
N MET A 1 -8.43 18.45 -29.27
CA MET A 1 -7.30 17.61 -29.72
C MET A 1 -6.87 16.71 -28.58
N PRO A 2 -6.50 15.45 -28.83
CA PRO A 2 -5.92 14.60 -27.79
C PRO A 2 -4.59 15.19 -27.30
N GLY A 3 -4.32 15.09 -26.00
CA GLY A 3 -3.07 15.55 -25.41
C GLY A 3 -1.90 14.67 -25.84
N ARG A 4 -0.68 15.24 -25.92
CA ARG A 4 0.52 14.41 -26.13
C ARG A 4 0.72 13.46 -24.95
N ILE A 5 1.25 12.27 -25.25
CA ILE A 5 1.62 11.30 -24.22
C ILE A 5 2.71 11.92 -23.31
N PRO A 6 2.58 11.81 -21.97
CA PRO A 6 3.56 12.35 -21.03
C PRO A 6 4.88 11.60 -21.17
N MET A 7 5.89 12.32 -21.65
CA MET A 7 7.26 11.80 -21.71
C MET A 7 8.24 12.95 -21.54
N THR A 8 9.26 12.73 -20.73
CA THR A 8 10.38 13.67 -20.59
C THR A 8 11.27 13.63 -21.82
N THR A 9 12.12 14.64 -22.02
CA THR A 9 12.97 14.73 -23.23
C THR A 9 13.87 13.50 -23.39
N ARG A 10 14.43 12.99 -22.28
CA ARG A 10 15.24 11.76 -22.27
C ARG A 10 14.42 10.52 -22.65
N GLN A 11 13.23 10.35 -22.06
CA GLN A 11 12.32 9.24 -22.39
C GLN A 11 11.89 9.27 -23.87
N ARG A 12 11.58 10.45 -24.40
CA ARG A 12 11.20 10.64 -25.81
C ARG A 12 12.35 10.35 -26.77
N ALA A 13 13.58 10.69 -26.40
CA ALA A 13 14.78 10.37 -27.17
C ALA A 13 15.07 8.86 -27.18
N ALA A 14 14.91 8.18 -26.04
CA ALA A 14 15.15 6.76 -25.87
C ALA A 14 14.31 5.86 -26.81
N LEU A 15 13.05 6.25 -27.11
CA LEU A 15 12.14 5.47 -27.96
C LEU A 15 12.72 5.02 -29.31
N LEU A 16 13.60 5.84 -29.92
CA LEU A 16 14.21 5.58 -31.22
C LEU A 16 15.73 5.84 -31.21
N MET A 17 16.36 5.64 -30.06
CA MET A 17 17.83 5.70 -29.92
C MET A 17 18.47 4.49 -30.61
N LEU A 18 19.72 4.63 -31.06
CA LEU A 18 20.53 3.49 -31.48
C LEU A 18 20.98 2.73 -30.22
N PRO A 19 21.07 1.39 -30.23
CA PRO A 19 21.54 0.63 -29.08
C PRO A 19 23.02 0.92 -28.83
N ASP A 20 23.36 1.20 -27.58
CA ASP A 20 24.72 1.43 -27.07
C ASP A 20 25.21 0.30 -26.14
N ASP A 21 24.32 -0.59 -25.69
CA ASP A 21 24.65 -1.80 -24.95
C ASP A 21 24.90 -3.02 -25.85
N GLU A 22 25.91 -3.82 -25.48
CA GLU A 22 26.35 -5.00 -26.24
C GLU A 22 25.24 -6.04 -26.43
N ALA A 23 24.39 -6.26 -25.42
CA ALA A 23 23.34 -7.27 -25.47
C ALA A 23 22.24 -6.92 -26.49
N ALA A 24 21.81 -5.65 -26.55
CA ALA A 24 20.88 -5.18 -27.58
C ALA A 24 21.52 -5.15 -28.97
N ILE A 25 22.80 -4.78 -29.08
CA ILE A 25 23.55 -4.82 -30.34
C ILE A 25 23.59 -6.25 -30.89
N VAL A 26 24.07 -7.23 -30.12
CA VAL A 26 24.13 -8.64 -30.56
C VAL A 26 22.74 -9.16 -30.93
N LYS A 27 21.73 -8.89 -30.10
CA LYS A 27 20.35 -9.35 -30.31
C LYS A 27 19.70 -8.80 -31.60
N HIS A 28 19.99 -7.55 -31.96
CA HIS A 28 19.29 -6.87 -33.05
C HIS A 28 20.11 -6.67 -34.33
N TYR A 29 21.44 -6.64 -34.24
CA TYR A 29 22.37 -6.34 -35.34
C TYR A 29 23.28 -7.50 -35.76
N SER A 30 22.96 -8.72 -35.31
CA SER A 30 23.48 -9.94 -35.95
C SER A 30 22.96 -10.05 -37.40
N LEU A 31 23.87 -10.24 -38.34
CA LEU A 31 23.60 -10.39 -39.78
C LEU A 31 23.56 -11.87 -40.17
N SER A 32 22.53 -12.25 -40.92
CA SER A 32 22.39 -13.61 -41.46
C SER A 32 23.14 -13.78 -42.80
N GLY A 33 23.28 -15.02 -43.26
CA GLY A 33 23.85 -15.31 -44.58
C GLY A 33 23.10 -14.65 -45.76
N GLU A 34 21.78 -14.48 -45.65
CA GLU A 34 20.99 -13.71 -46.64
C GLU A 34 21.35 -12.23 -46.62
N ASP A 35 21.61 -11.67 -45.42
CA ASP A 35 22.00 -10.26 -45.27
C ASP A 35 23.36 -10.01 -45.87
N MET A 36 24.33 -10.89 -45.59
CA MET A 36 25.67 -10.81 -46.17
C MET A 36 25.63 -10.91 -47.70
N THR A 37 24.83 -11.84 -48.25
CA THR A 37 24.62 -11.95 -49.70
C THR A 37 24.06 -10.66 -50.31
N ALA A 38 23.17 -9.95 -49.60
CA ALA A 38 22.63 -8.67 -50.05
C ALA A 38 23.65 -7.52 -49.91
N ILE A 39 24.42 -7.49 -48.82
CA ILE A 39 25.47 -6.49 -48.55
C ILE A 39 26.57 -6.58 -49.62
N ASP A 40 26.96 -7.78 -50.04
CA ASP A 40 28.03 -8.02 -51.02
C ASP A 40 27.67 -7.59 -52.46
N THR A 41 26.42 -7.19 -52.71
CA THR A 41 26.07 -6.47 -53.96
C THR A 41 26.68 -5.05 -54.02
N ALA A 42 27.11 -4.49 -52.88
CA ALA A 42 27.73 -3.18 -52.80
C ALA A 42 29.25 -3.24 -53.08
N ARG A 43 29.71 -2.41 -54.03
CA ARG A 43 31.05 -2.56 -54.65
C ARG A 43 32.25 -2.10 -53.81
N THR A 44 32.05 -1.34 -52.72
CA THR A 44 33.17 -0.77 -51.94
C THR A 44 32.98 -1.02 -50.44
N PRO A 45 34.07 -1.09 -49.63
CA PRO A 45 33.96 -1.28 -48.18
C PRO A 45 33.01 -0.28 -47.50
N ALA A 46 33.11 1.00 -47.87
CA ALA A 46 32.23 2.06 -47.40
C ALA A 46 30.75 1.84 -47.79
N THR A 47 30.46 1.33 -48.98
CA THR A 47 29.09 1.05 -49.40
C THR A 47 28.54 -0.25 -48.80
N ARG A 48 29.36 -1.27 -48.54
CA ARG A 48 28.99 -2.48 -47.78
C ARG A 48 28.62 -2.14 -46.33
N LEU A 49 29.48 -1.39 -45.62
CA LEU A 49 29.20 -0.92 -44.26
C LEU A 49 27.95 -0.02 -44.19
N GLY A 50 27.82 0.91 -45.14
CA GLY A 50 26.65 1.79 -45.26
C GLY A 50 25.33 1.05 -45.54
N TYR A 51 25.38 -0.08 -46.27
CA TYR A 51 24.22 -0.95 -46.49
C TYR A 51 23.84 -1.68 -45.19
N ALA A 52 24.82 -2.31 -44.53
CA ALA A 52 24.62 -3.04 -43.28
C ALA A 52 24.03 -2.15 -42.17
N LEU A 53 24.60 -0.95 -41.95
CA LEU A 53 24.08 0.03 -40.99
C LEU A 53 22.63 0.44 -41.28
N GLN A 54 22.26 0.62 -42.54
CA GLN A 54 20.88 0.98 -42.92
C GLN A 54 19.90 -0.18 -42.68
N LEU A 55 20.30 -1.42 -43.01
CA LEU A 55 19.50 -2.62 -42.74
C LEU A 55 19.31 -2.82 -41.22
N CYS A 56 20.38 -2.71 -40.44
CA CYS A 56 20.35 -2.76 -38.98
C CYS A 56 19.40 -1.69 -38.40
N CYS A 57 19.55 -0.41 -38.78
CA CYS A 57 18.67 0.68 -38.32
C CYS A 57 17.18 0.44 -38.64
N LEU A 58 16.89 -0.17 -39.79
CA LEU A 58 15.53 -0.54 -40.21
C LEU A 58 14.95 -1.74 -39.45
N ARG A 59 15.79 -2.65 -38.94
CA ARG A 59 15.36 -3.70 -38.00
C ARG A 59 15.13 -3.17 -36.59
N TYR A 60 16.08 -2.38 -36.09
CA TYR A 60 16.04 -1.75 -34.77
C TYR A 60 16.86 -0.45 -34.78
N PRO A 61 16.39 0.66 -34.19
CA PRO A 61 15.09 0.88 -33.56
C PRO A 61 13.89 0.85 -34.54
N GLY A 62 14.12 0.66 -35.84
CA GLY A 62 13.08 0.48 -36.86
C GLY A 62 12.80 1.72 -37.71
N ARG A 63 13.81 2.57 -37.90
CA ARG A 63 13.73 3.85 -38.62
C ARG A 63 14.94 4.04 -39.52
N HIS A 64 14.91 5.05 -40.38
CA HIS A 64 16.10 5.45 -41.11
C HIS A 64 17.21 5.93 -40.16
N LEU A 65 18.44 5.54 -40.48
CA LEU A 65 19.64 6.24 -40.02
C LEU A 65 19.52 7.70 -40.45
N ARG A 66 19.80 8.67 -39.56
CA ARG A 66 19.69 10.10 -39.87
C ARG A 66 21.00 10.63 -40.48
N HIS A 67 20.97 11.85 -41.03
CA HIS A 67 22.20 12.52 -41.48
C HIS A 67 22.87 13.21 -40.29
N GLY A 68 24.20 13.13 -40.18
CA GLY A 68 24.96 13.68 -39.04
C GLY A 68 24.69 13.01 -37.69
N GLU A 69 24.11 11.80 -37.68
CA GLU A 69 23.83 11.05 -36.45
C GLU A 69 25.12 10.42 -35.89
N LEU A 70 25.35 10.60 -34.59
CA LEU A 70 26.46 9.94 -33.88
C LEU A 70 26.14 8.45 -33.75
N LEU A 71 27.08 7.61 -34.21
CA LEU A 71 27.01 6.15 -34.11
C LEU A 71 27.74 5.72 -32.83
N PRO A 72 27.14 4.90 -31.96
CA PRO A 72 27.88 4.27 -30.86
C PRO A 72 29.04 3.43 -31.40
N ALA A 73 30.22 3.50 -30.77
CA ALA A 73 31.43 2.83 -31.25
C ALA A 73 31.25 1.30 -31.27
N VAL A 74 30.83 0.71 -30.14
CA VAL A 74 30.55 -0.74 -29.98
C VAL A 74 29.61 -1.26 -31.09
N MET A 75 28.59 -0.48 -31.42
CA MET A 75 27.62 -0.79 -32.47
C MET A 75 28.25 -0.77 -33.88
N LEU A 76 29.08 0.23 -34.16
CA LEU A 76 29.76 0.37 -35.44
C LEU A 76 30.80 -0.73 -35.64
N ASP A 77 31.61 -1.01 -34.63
CA ASP A 77 32.67 -2.01 -34.66
C ASP A 77 32.08 -3.42 -34.85
N HIS A 78 31.02 -3.77 -34.11
CA HIS A 78 30.32 -5.06 -34.25
C HIS A 78 29.72 -5.30 -35.66
N ILE A 79 29.23 -4.24 -36.33
CA ILE A 79 28.72 -4.36 -37.70
C ILE A 79 29.88 -4.41 -38.70
N ALA A 80 30.95 -3.64 -38.47
CA ALA A 80 32.12 -3.60 -39.34
C ALA A 80 32.89 -4.94 -39.34
N GLU A 81 33.00 -5.60 -38.19
CA GLU A 81 33.58 -6.93 -38.02
C GLU A 81 32.81 -7.99 -38.83
N GLN A 82 31.48 -8.05 -38.70
CA GLN A 82 30.63 -8.98 -39.47
C GLN A 82 30.73 -8.78 -40.99
N VAL A 83 30.90 -7.53 -41.45
CA VAL A 83 31.05 -7.19 -42.88
C VAL A 83 32.49 -7.40 -43.39
N GLY A 84 33.47 -7.53 -42.49
CA GLY A 84 34.89 -7.68 -42.81
C GLY A 84 35.52 -6.39 -43.34
N VAL A 85 35.28 -5.25 -42.69
CA VAL A 85 35.78 -3.91 -43.08
C VAL A 85 36.21 -3.08 -41.87
N ASP A 86 37.15 -2.13 -42.05
CA ASP A 86 37.53 -1.19 -40.98
C ASP A 86 36.42 -0.16 -40.74
N ALA A 87 35.96 0.00 -39.51
CA ALA A 87 34.90 0.94 -39.10
C ALA A 87 35.10 2.39 -39.62
N LYS A 88 36.34 2.85 -39.78
CA LYS A 88 36.69 4.23 -40.21
C LYS A 88 36.23 4.53 -41.64
N VAL A 89 36.00 3.54 -42.50
CA VAL A 89 35.52 3.76 -43.89
C VAL A 89 34.11 4.39 -43.94
N ILE A 90 33.39 4.44 -42.82
CA ILE A 90 32.10 5.14 -42.71
C ILE A 90 32.22 6.65 -43.03
N ALA A 91 33.38 7.26 -42.80
CA ALA A 91 33.64 8.67 -43.10
C ALA A 91 33.57 8.98 -44.62
N ASP A 92 33.84 7.99 -45.47
CA ASP A 92 33.73 8.14 -46.92
C ASP A 92 32.30 7.94 -47.41
N PHE A 93 31.55 7.03 -46.77
CA PHE A 93 30.13 6.83 -47.04
C PHE A 93 29.30 8.06 -46.69
N ALA A 94 29.61 8.72 -45.58
CA ALA A 94 28.89 9.91 -45.09
C ALA A 94 28.86 11.09 -46.10
N ARG A 95 29.78 11.11 -47.08
CA ARG A 95 29.95 12.20 -48.06
C ARG A 95 29.10 12.08 -49.33
N ARG A 96 28.47 10.94 -49.64
CA ARG A 96 27.74 10.71 -50.91
C ARG A 96 26.24 10.45 -50.72
N THR A 97 25.46 11.53 -50.69
CA THR A 97 24.00 11.50 -50.47
C THR A 97 23.19 10.66 -51.47
N PRO A 98 23.43 10.66 -52.81
CA PRO A 98 22.59 9.92 -53.76
C PRO A 98 22.61 8.41 -53.53
N THR A 99 23.81 7.83 -53.42
CA THR A 99 24.03 6.38 -53.25
C THR A 99 23.32 5.81 -52.02
N ARG A 100 23.13 6.62 -50.97
CA ARG A 100 22.40 6.24 -49.76
C ARG A 100 20.91 6.05 -50.01
N TYR A 101 20.28 6.91 -50.81
CA TYR A 101 18.85 6.78 -51.12
C TYR A 101 18.57 5.58 -52.02
N ASP A 102 19.45 5.32 -53.01
CA ASP A 102 19.34 4.16 -53.89
C ASP A 102 19.50 2.84 -53.10
N GLN A 103 20.49 2.78 -52.20
CA GLN A 103 20.64 1.66 -51.26
C GLN A 103 19.41 1.47 -50.37
N LEU A 104 18.88 2.55 -49.80
CA LEU A 104 17.70 2.48 -48.93
C LEU A 104 16.47 1.94 -49.68
N ALA A 105 16.28 2.34 -50.95
CA ALA A 105 15.22 1.80 -51.80
C ALA A 105 15.44 0.30 -52.10
N ALA A 106 16.67 -0.11 -52.43
CA ALA A 106 17.00 -1.51 -52.65
C ALA A 106 16.79 -2.38 -51.39
N ILE A 107 17.20 -1.90 -50.21
CA ILE A 107 16.96 -2.56 -48.92
C ILE A 107 15.46 -2.70 -48.65
N LYS A 108 14.67 -1.63 -48.87
CA LYS A 108 13.21 -1.65 -48.70
C LYS A 108 12.56 -2.73 -49.56
N THR A 109 12.87 -2.76 -50.86
CA THR A 109 12.32 -3.75 -51.79
C THR A 109 12.78 -5.18 -51.45
N ARG A 110 14.07 -5.39 -51.14
CA ARG A 110 14.63 -6.72 -50.87
C ARG A 110 14.10 -7.35 -49.58
N PHE A 111 14.00 -6.57 -48.52
CA PHE A 111 13.60 -7.05 -47.19
C PHE A 111 12.13 -6.77 -46.84
N GLY A 112 11.35 -6.18 -47.76
CA GLY A 112 9.92 -5.90 -47.58
C GLY A 112 9.62 -4.80 -46.57
N PHE A 113 10.48 -3.80 -46.42
CA PHE A 113 10.18 -2.62 -45.61
C PHE A 113 9.35 -1.61 -46.39
N SER A 114 8.35 -1.02 -45.74
CA SER A 114 7.45 -0.02 -46.34
C SER A 114 7.29 1.21 -45.45
N ASP A 115 7.09 2.39 -46.05
CA ASP A 115 6.83 3.61 -45.27
C ASP A 115 5.38 3.63 -44.73
N LEU A 116 5.13 4.46 -43.71
CA LEU A 116 3.81 4.57 -43.07
C LEU A 116 2.75 5.19 -44.02
N SER A 117 2.05 4.32 -44.74
CA SER A 117 0.98 4.64 -45.71
C SER A 117 -0.35 5.01 -45.04
N ARG A 118 -1.35 5.44 -45.84
CA ARG A 118 -2.72 5.65 -45.34
C ARG A 118 -3.40 4.34 -44.90
N PRO A 119 -3.37 3.23 -45.67
CA PRO A 119 -3.85 1.92 -45.19
C PRO A 119 -3.22 1.49 -43.87
N HIS A 120 -1.89 1.56 -43.75
CA HIS A 120 -1.19 1.20 -42.51
C HIS A 120 -1.68 2.01 -41.30
N ARG A 121 -1.96 3.30 -41.48
CA ARG A 121 -2.53 4.14 -40.40
C ARG A 121 -3.93 3.70 -39.98
N VAL A 122 -4.78 3.24 -40.90
CA VAL A 122 -6.13 2.76 -40.57
C VAL A 122 -6.05 1.46 -39.78
N GLU A 123 -5.26 0.49 -40.26
CA GLU A 123 -5.06 -0.80 -39.58
C GLU A 123 -4.41 -0.64 -38.20
N LEU A 124 -3.31 0.12 -38.13
CA LEU A 124 -2.62 0.39 -36.86
C LEU A 124 -3.53 1.13 -35.89
N ARG A 125 -4.36 2.09 -36.34
CA ARG A 125 -5.31 2.78 -35.46
C ARG A 125 -6.32 1.81 -34.86
N THR A 126 -6.93 0.93 -35.65
CA THR A 126 -7.89 -0.07 -35.15
C THR A 126 -7.24 -1.00 -34.13
N TRP A 127 -6.05 -1.52 -34.44
CA TRP A 127 -5.28 -2.36 -33.52
C TRP A 127 -4.91 -1.60 -32.22
N LEU A 128 -4.46 -0.36 -32.34
CA LEU A 128 -3.99 0.47 -31.23
C LEU A 128 -5.13 0.93 -30.30
N THR A 129 -6.33 1.19 -30.84
CA THR A 129 -7.53 1.43 -30.02
C THR A 129 -7.89 0.20 -29.19
N ASN A 130 -7.78 -1.01 -29.77
CA ASN A 130 -8.03 -2.26 -29.04
C ASN A 130 -7.00 -2.49 -27.92
N GLU A 131 -5.71 -2.22 -28.16
CA GLU A 131 -4.67 -2.29 -27.14
C GLU A 131 -4.87 -1.22 -26.04
N ALA A 132 -5.27 0.00 -26.42
CA ALA A 132 -5.49 1.13 -25.50
C ALA A 132 -6.71 0.99 -24.56
N ALA A 133 -7.58 0.02 -24.82
CA ALA A 133 -8.65 -0.36 -23.90
C ALA A 133 -8.08 -0.92 -22.58
N SER A 134 -7.08 -1.80 -22.69
CA SER A 134 -6.45 -2.46 -21.54
C SER A 134 -5.16 -1.76 -21.06
N ILE A 135 -4.43 -1.10 -21.97
CA ILE A 135 -3.14 -0.43 -21.66
C ILE A 135 -3.38 1.06 -21.38
N ILE A 136 -3.24 1.45 -20.11
CA ILE A 136 -3.38 2.86 -19.67
C ILE A 136 -2.08 3.66 -19.85
N ASP A 137 -0.91 3.08 -19.57
CA ASP A 137 0.37 3.78 -19.71
C ASP A 137 0.67 3.99 -21.20
N GLY A 138 0.54 5.24 -21.65
CA GLY A 138 0.83 5.63 -23.03
C GLY A 138 2.25 5.30 -23.48
N ARG A 139 3.22 5.16 -22.56
CA ARG A 139 4.59 4.74 -22.90
C ARG A 139 4.66 3.23 -23.19
N ALA A 140 3.93 2.41 -22.44
CA ALA A 140 3.80 0.99 -22.72
C ALA A 140 3.06 0.77 -24.06
N LEU A 141 1.99 1.54 -24.31
CA LEU A 141 1.28 1.52 -25.59
C LEU A 141 2.17 1.99 -26.77
N LEU A 142 3.03 2.99 -26.55
CA LEU A 142 4.04 3.40 -27.53
C LEU A 142 5.06 2.30 -27.81
N GLY A 143 5.59 1.63 -26.78
CA GLY A 143 6.47 0.48 -26.96
C GLY A 143 5.83 -0.60 -27.82
N ARG A 144 4.60 -1.00 -27.49
CA ARG A 144 3.78 -1.95 -28.26
C ARG A 144 3.60 -1.51 -29.72
N LEU A 145 3.29 -0.23 -29.96
CA LEU A 145 3.16 0.30 -31.32
C LEU A 145 4.49 0.25 -32.10
N LEU A 146 5.62 0.55 -31.46
CA LEU A 146 6.93 0.46 -32.11
C LEU A 146 7.32 -0.98 -32.42
N ASP A 147 6.99 -1.92 -31.53
CA ASP A 147 7.20 -3.36 -31.76
C ASP A 147 6.32 -3.88 -32.90
N GLU A 148 5.04 -3.50 -32.94
CA GLU A 148 4.08 -3.87 -34.00
C GLU A 148 4.48 -3.30 -35.37
N MET A 149 4.94 -2.04 -35.41
CA MET A 149 5.47 -1.44 -36.64
C MET A 149 6.73 -2.18 -37.13
N ARG A 150 7.65 -2.56 -36.24
CA ARG A 150 8.81 -3.39 -36.59
C ARG A 150 8.40 -4.78 -37.07
N ALA A 151 7.44 -5.44 -36.42
CA ALA A 151 6.93 -6.75 -36.82
C ALA A 151 6.30 -6.72 -38.23
N ARG A 152 5.52 -5.67 -38.55
CA ARG A 152 4.95 -5.44 -39.88
C ARG A 152 5.93 -4.86 -40.92
N ARG A 153 7.21 -4.68 -40.56
CA ARG A 153 8.25 -4.02 -41.38
C ARG A 153 7.85 -2.63 -41.88
N ILE A 154 7.06 -1.90 -41.10
CA ILE A 154 6.69 -0.52 -41.37
C ILE A 154 7.77 0.40 -40.77
N VAL A 155 8.39 1.22 -41.61
CA VAL A 155 9.38 2.21 -41.17
C VAL A 155 8.72 3.18 -40.20
N ILE A 156 9.27 3.26 -38.99
CA ILE A 156 8.76 4.13 -37.94
C ILE A 156 9.04 5.60 -38.30
N PRO A 157 8.01 6.46 -38.34
CA PRO A 157 8.17 7.89 -38.62
C PRO A 157 8.78 8.64 -37.43
N GLY A 158 8.92 9.96 -37.54
CA GLY A 158 9.32 10.80 -36.41
C GLY A 158 8.39 10.61 -35.19
N VAL A 159 8.97 10.61 -33.98
CA VAL A 159 8.30 10.30 -32.71
C VAL A 159 6.95 11.03 -32.54
N SER A 160 6.89 12.31 -32.92
CA SER A 160 5.68 13.15 -32.88
C SER A 160 4.48 12.63 -33.69
N VAL A 161 4.69 11.70 -34.63
CA VAL A 161 3.63 11.01 -35.40
C VAL A 161 3.14 9.80 -34.62
N VAL A 162 4.06 9.01 -34.06
CA VAL A 162 3.77 7.81 -33.26
C VAL A 162 3.04 8.21 -31.96
N GLU A 163 3.53 9.24 -31.27
CA GLU A 163 2.87 9.86 -30.11
C GLU A 163 1.44 10.29 -30.41
N ARG A 164 1.20 10.85 -31.60
CA ARG A 164 -0.13 11.32 -31.99
C ARG A 164 -1.08 10.16 -32.27
N MET A 165 -0.63 9.13 -32.99
CA MET A 165 -1.43 7.93 -33.25
C MET A 165 -1.84 7.24 -31.94
N ALA A 166 -0.91 7.10 -30.98
CA ALA A 166 -1.21 6.52 -29.67
C ALA A 166 -2.11 7.42 -28.82
N ALA A 167 -1.94 8.75 -28.84
CA ALA A 167 -2.84 9.68 -28.15
C ALA A 167 -4.26 9.68 -28.75
N GLU A 168 -4.38 9.61 -30.08
CA GLU A 168 -5.66 9.47 -30.80
C GLU A 168 -6.37 8.15 -30.44
N ALA A 169 -5.63 7.03 -30.41
CA ALA A 169 -6.17 5.73 -30.01
C ALA A 169 -6.60 5.67 -28.54
N ILE A 170 -5.83 6.25 -27.61
CA ILE A 170 -6.21 6.38 -26.19
C ILE A 170 -7.51 7.18 -26.05
N HIS A 171 -7.63 8.31 -26.76
CA HIS A 171 -8.82 9.14 -26.70
C HIS A 171 -10.05 8.46 -27.31
N GLN A 172 -9.87 7.69 -28.40
CA GLN A 172 -10.93 6.89 -28.99
C GLN A 172 -11.37 5.78 -28.03
N ALA A 173 -10.44 5.02 -27.46
CA ALA A 173 -10.74 3.95 -26.51
C ALA A 173 -11.45 4.47 -25.25
N GLU A 174 -11.06 5.65 -24.72
CA GLU A 174 -11.80 6.31 -23.63
C GLU A 174 -13.23 6.68 -24.05
N THR A 175 -13.41 7.21 -25.26
CA THR A 175 -14.72 7.61 -25.78
C THR A 175 -15.65 6.41 -25.99
N ASP A 176 -15.14 5.33 -26.59
CA ASP A 176 -15.87 4.10 -26.86
C ASP A 176 -16.27 3.40 -25.55
N LEU A 177 -15.37 3.33 -24.57
CA LEU A 177 -15.65 2.82 -23.22
C LEU A 177 -16.70 3.64 -22.50
N VAL A 178 -16.60 4.98 -22.53
CA VAL A 178 -17.60 5.86 -21.89
C VAL A 178 -18.97 5.69 -22.54
N ALA A 179 -19.03 5.56 -23.86
CA ALA A 179 -20.28 5.31 -24.58
C ALA A 179 -20.89 3.93 -24.27
N ALA A 180 -20.06 2.88 -24.24
CA ALA A 180 -20.50 1.53 -23.91
C ALA A 180 -21.03 1.42 -22.47
N ILE A 181 -20.30 1.96 -21.50
CA ILE A 181 -20.70 1.92 -20.09
C ILE A 181 -21.94 2.80 -19.85
N ASP A 182 -21.94 4.08 -20.26
CA ASP A 182 -23.10 4.97 -20.06
C ASP A 182 -24.35 4.41 -20.76
N GLY A 183 -24.18 3.84 -21.96
CA GLY A 183 -25.22 3.14 -22.72
C GLY A 183 -25.85 1.96 -21.96
N GLY A 184 -25.05 1.22 -21.20
CA GLY A 184 -25.51 0.12 -20.34
C GLY A 184 -26.16 0.55 -19.01
N LEU A 185 -26.09 1.83 -18.62
CA LEU A 185 -26.73 2.31 -17.40
C LEU A 185 -28.23 2.54 -17.62
N GLY A 186 -29.07 1.91 -16.79
CA GLY A 186 -30.51 2.15 -16.76
C GLY A 186 -30.88 3.58 -16.39
N HIS A 187 -32.08 4.03 -16.79
CA HIS A 187 -32.55 5.40 -16.59
C HIS A 187 -32.52 5.85 -15.11
N GLU A 188 -33.03 5.00 -14.21
CA GLU A 188 -33.04 5.25 -12.76
C GLU A 188 -31.61 5.41 -12.20
N MET A 189 -30.71 4.48 -12.55
CA MET A 189 -29.30 4.56 -12.15
C MET A 189 -28.63 5.85 -12.64
N ARG A 190 -28.91 6.30 -13.87
CA ARG A 190 -28.40 7.58 -14.38
C ARG A 190 -28.90 8.77 -13.54
N GLN A 191 -30.17 8.77 -13.15
CA GLN A 191 -30.74 9.81 -12.28
C GLN A 191 -30.11 9.79 -10.88
N GLN A 192 -29.96 8.62 -10.26
CA GLN A 192 -29.32 8.47 -8.94
C GLN A 192 -27.86 8.95 -8.95
N LEU A 193 -27.10 8.61 -10.00
CA LEU A 193 -25.71 9.08 -10.15
C LEU A 193 -25.63 10.61 -10.30
N ASP A 194 -26.46 11.20 -11.15
CA ASP A 194 -26.46 12.65 -11.35
C ASP A 194 -26.93 13.40 -10.07
N ALA A 195 -27.91 12.85 -9.33
CA ALA A 195 -28.39 13.44 -8.07
C ALA A 195 -27.32 13.53 -6.96
N LEU A 196 -26.35 12.62 -6.89
CA LEU A 196 -25.27 12.66 -5.88
C LEU A 196 -24.37 13.91 -5.94
N ILE A 197 -24.37 14.61 -7.07
CA ILE A 197 -23.60 15.84 -7.29
C ILE A 197 -24.40 17.06 -6.79
N ASP A 198 -25.69 17.10 -7.12
CA ASP A 198 -26.54 18.28 -6.94
C ASP A 198 -27.26 18.26 -5.58
N ASP A 199 -27.55 17.08 -5.03
CA ASP A 199 -28.15 16.91 -3.70
C ASP A 199 -27.19 17.33 -2.58
N LYS A 200 -27.73 18.11 -1.65
CA LYS A 200 -27.08 18.53 -0.42
C LYS A 200 -27.54 17.67 0.75
N VAL A 201 -26.59 17.27 1.62
CA VAL A 201 -26.90 16.64 2.92
C VAL A 201 -27.14 17.71 3.97
N HIS A 202 -26.35 18.78 3.90
CA HIS A 202 -26.47 20.02 4.68
C HIS A 202 -26.25 21.21 3.73
N ASP A 203 -26.71 22.42 4.07
CA ASP A 203 -26.71 23.60 3.18
C ASP A 203 -25.38 23.90 2.43
N ARG A 204 -24.26 23.40 2.96
CA ARG A 204 -22.89 23.63 2.46
C ARG A 204 -22.13 22.37 2.00
N GLN A 205 -22.73 21.18 2.03
CA GLN A 205 -22.05 19.91 1.70
C GLN A 205 -22.92 19.03 0.77
N SER A 206 -22.37 18.63 -0.38
CA SER A 206 -23.02 17.70 -1.31
C SER A 206 -22.90 16.24 -0.84
N ARG A 207 -23.80 15.37 -1.28
CA ARG A 207 -23.75 13.91 -0.97
C ARG A 207 -22.39 13.30 -1.32
N LEU A 208 -21.86 13.59 -2.50
CA LEU A 208 -20.50 13.15 -2.90
C LEU A 208 -19.39 13.62 -1.94
N SER A 209 -19.53 14.79 -1.32
CA SER A 209 -18.54 15.30 -0.36
C SER A 209 -18.65 14.63 1.02
N TRP A 210 -19.86 14.21 1.42
CA TRP A 210 -20.09 13.45 2.66
C TRP A 210 -19.67 11.99 2.53
N LEU A 211 -19.93 11.34 1.38
CA LEU A 211 -19.44 9.98 1.07
C LEU A 211 -17.91 9.84 1.12
N ARG A 212 -17.18 10.95 0.98
CA ARG A 212 -15.71 11.02 1.01
C ARG A 212 -15.15 11.54 2.33
N GLU A 213 -16.01 11.92 3.27
CA GLU A 213 -15.58 12.42 4.57
C GLU A 213 -15.11 11.24 5.43
N PRO A 214 -13.85 11.21 5.89
CA PRO A 214 -13.34 10.13 6.73
C PRO A 214 -13.99 10.22 8.10
N GLU A 215 -14.40 9.07 8.65
CA GLU A 215 -14.91 9.02 10.03
C GLU A 215 -13.82 9.41 11.02
N PRO A 216 -14.02 10.46 11.85
CA PRO A 216 -13.00 10.86 12.80
C PRO A 216 -12.89 9.86 13.95
N ARG A 217 -14.00 9.29 14.44
CA ARG A 217 -14.02 8.59 15.74
C ARG A 217 -14.29 7.12 15.63
N VAL A 218 -13.46 6.31 16.28
CA VAL A 218 -13.83 4.93 16.61
C VAL A 218 -15.02 4.94 17.58
N ALA A 219 -16.23 4.77 17.05
CA ALA A 219 -17.50 4.86 17.77
C ALA A 219 -18.60 4.04 17.09
N SER A 220 -19.58 3.56 17.88
CA SER A 220 -20.78 2.86 17.36
C SER A 220 -21.58 3.71 16.37
N ALA A 221 -21.64 5.03 16.58
CA ALA A 221 -22.27 5.97 15.66
C ALA A 221 -21.54 6.03 14.31
N SER A 222 -20.22 6.20 14.30
CA SER A 222 -19.42 6.24 13.07
C SER A 222 -19.45 4.93 12.28
N LEU A 223 -19.51 3.76 12.94
CA LEU A 223 -19.73 2.51 12.18
C LEU A 223 -21.08 2.51 11.45
N LEU A 224 -22.13 3.00 12.11
CA LEU A 224 -23.46 3.09 11.51
C LEU A 224 -23.51 4.14 10.39
N GLU A 225 -22.77 5.25 10.50
CA GLU A 225 -22.62 6.23 9.42
C GLU A 225 -21.88 5.64 8.20
N ILE A 226 -20.81 4.84 8.41
CA ILE A 226 -20.16 4.11 7.30
C ILE A 226 -21.15 3.14 6.63
N VAL A 227 -21.95 2.39 7.42
CA VAL A 227 -22.98 1.49 6.88
C VAL A 227 -24.06 2.26 6.10
N GLU A 228 -24.44 3.45 6.56
CA GLU A 228 -25.37 4.34 5.85
C GLU A 228 -24.78 4.84 4.52
N LYS A 229 -23.51 5.28 4.52
CA LYS A 229 -22.76 5.67 3.31
C LYS A 229 -22.72 4.51 2.29
N ILE A 230 -22.46 3.28 2.74
CA ILE A 230 -22.46 2.09 1.88
C ILE A 230 -23.85 1.75 1.36
N THR A 231 -24.89 1.85 2.21
CA THR A 231 -26.28 1.62 1.80
C THR A 231 -26.73 2.61 0.73
N LEU A 232 -26.39 3.90 0.89
CA LEU A 232 -26.67 4.95 -0.09
C LEU A 232 -25.92 4.72 -1.40
N ILE A 233 -24.66 4.28 -1.35
CA ILE A 233 -23.90 3.87 -2.55
C ILE A 233 -24.59 2.71 -3.28
N ARG A 234 -24.93 1.62 -2.57
CA ARG A 234 -25.60 0.46 -3.18
C ARG A 234 -26.99 0.78 -3.73
N GLY A 235 -27.72 1.69 -3.09
CA GLY A 235 -29.01 2.19 -3.55
C GLY A 235 -28.98 2.87 -4.94
N THR A 236 -27.81 3.23 -5.45
CA THR A 236 -27.66 3.72 -6.83
C THR A 236 -27.67 2.61 -7.90
N GLY A 237 -27.58 1.33 -7.49
CA GLY A 237 -27.54 0.18 -8.40
C GLY A 237 -26.15 -0.21 -8.92
N ILE A 238 -25.06 0.45 -8.48
CA ILE A 238 -23.70 0.18 -8.98
C ILE A 238 -23.22 -1.27 -8.83
N SER A 239 -23.74 -1.99 -7.83
CA SER A 239 -23.36 -3.39 -7.55
C SER A 239 -23.99 -4.38 -8.54
N ALA A 240 -25.08 -4.00 -9.22
CA ALA A 240 -25.68 -4.79 -10.30
C ALA A 240 -24.94 -4.62 -11.64
N PHE A 241 -24.19 -3.52 -11.81
CA PHE A 241 -23.44 -3.26 -13.03
C PHE A 241 -22.09 -3.99 -13.05
N SER A 242 -21.93 -4.91 -14.00
CA SER A 242 -20.67 -5.63 -14.24
C SER A 242 -20.03 -5.13 -15.55
N PRO A 243 -18.94 -4.36 -15.49
CA PRO A 243 -18.21 -3.94 -16.69
C PRO A 243 -17.48 -5.11 -17.36
N ASP A 244 -17.16 -4.98 -18.65
CA ASP A 244 -16.18 -5.85 -19.31
C ASP A 244 -14.83 -5.74 -18.58
N VAL A 245 -14.19 -6.87 -18.31
CA VAL A 245 -12.85 -6.97 -17.70
C VAL A 245 -11.81 -6.12 -18.44
N ARG A 246 -11.95 -5.95 -19.76
CA ARG A 246 -11.10 -5.05 -20.57
C ARG A 246 -11.17 -3.58 -20.16
N HIS A 247 -12.26 -3.16 -19.53
CA HIS A 247 -12.47 -1.77 -19.08
C HIS A 247 -11.98 -1.52 -17.65
N GLU A 248 -11.76 -2.57 -16.86
CA GLU A 248 -11.36 -2.47 -15.45
C GLU A 248 -10.09 -1.61 -15.23
N PRO A 249 -9.03 -1.68 -16.05
CA PRO A 249 -7.87 -0.80 -15.91
C PRO A 249 -8.26 0.69 -16.00
N ARG A 250 -9.08 1.06 -17.00
CA ARG A 250 -9.51 2.45 -17.20
C ARG A 250 -10.49 2.91 -16.11
N LEU A 251 -11.38 2.03 -15.66
CA LEU A 251 -12.23 2.31 -14.49
C LEU A 251 -11.38 2.56 -13.23
N GLY A 252 -10.32 1.79 -13.02
CA GLY A 252 -9.33 2.07 -11.96
C GLY A 252 -8.56 3.39 -12.12
N GLN A 253 -8.43 3.94 -13.33
CA GLN A 253 -7.95 5.32 -13.54
C GLN A 253 -9.03 6.34 -13.17
N PHE A 254 -10.25 6.18 -13.69
CA PHE A 254 -11.36 7.09 -13.41
C PHE A 254 -11.72 7.14 -11.92
N ALA A 255 -11.66 6.02 -11.20
CA ALA A 255 -11.80 5.98 -9.75
C ALA A 255 -10.75 6.86 -9.05
N ARG A 256 -9.47 6.71 -9.40
CA ARG A 256 -8.36 7.51 -8.83
C ARG A 256 -8.46 8.99 -9.16
N GLU A 257 -9.01 9.37 -10.32
CA GLU A 257 -9.35 10.75 -10.66
C GLU A 257 -10.54 11.26 -9.83
N GLY A 258 -11.63 10.50 -9.78
CA GLY A 258 -12.91 10.90 -9.20
C GLY A 258 -12.94 10.99 -7.68
N VAL A 259 -12.16 10.14 -6.98
CA VAL A 259 -11.90 10.27 -5.53
C VAL A 259 -11.19 11.59 -5.19
N ARG A 260 -10.65 12.33 -6.18
CA ARG A 260 -9.99 13.63 -6.00
C ARG A 260 -10.80 14.82 -6.52
N TYR A 261 -11.69 14.62 -7.50
CA TYR A 261 -12.55 15.69 -8.04
C TYR A 261 -13.53 16.27 -7.02
N THR A 262 -13.86 17.55 -7.14
CA THR A 262 -14.95 18.20 -6.39
C THR A 262 -16.29 18.00 -7.14
N ALA A 263 -17.42 18.20 -6.46
CA ALA A 263 -18.74 18.21 -7.13
C ALA A 263 -18.77 19.19 -8.33
N GLN A 264 -18.20 20.39 -8.17
CA GLN A 264 -18.04 21.36 -9.26
C GLN A 264 -17.22 20.82 -10.45
N ALA A 265 -16.15 20.06 -10.20
CA ALA A 265 -15.35 19.45 -11.26
C ALA A 265 -16.14 18.38 -12.02
N PHE A 266 -17.00 17.61 -11.34
CA PHE A 266 -17.94 16.70 -11.99
C PHE A 266 -19.02 17.45 -12.79
N GLN A 267 -19.59 18.56 -12.26
CA GLN A 267 -20.57 19.38 -12.99
C GLN A 267 -20.03 19.93 -14.32
N GLN A 268 -18.72 20.20 -14.40
CA GLN A 268 -18.04 20.66 -15.63
C GLN A 268 -17.80 19.55 -16.67
N MET A 269 -18.05 18.28 -16.35
CA MET A 269 -17.89 17.17 -17.29
C MET A 269 -19.12 16.97 -18.19
N ARG A 270 -18.89 16.43 -19.39
CA ARG A 270 -19.97 15.91 -20.25
C ARG A 270 -20.76 14.81 -19.51
N PRO A 271 -22.10 14.75 -19.59
CA PRO A 271 -22.91 13.85 -18.77
C PRO A 271 -22.50 12.36 -18.80
N ALA A 272 -22.22 11.80 -19.98
CA ALA A 272 -21.80 10.40 -20.09
C ALA A 272 -20.47 10.14 -19.33
N ARG A 273 -19.43 10.96 -19.55
CA ARG A 273 -18.15 10.84 -18.81
C ARG A 273 -18.36 11.07 -17.31
N ARG A 274 -19.22 12.02 -16.93
CA ARG A 274 -19.56 12.31 -15.53
C ARG A 274 -20.10 11.07 -14.82
N ARG A 275 -21.12 10.41 -15.40
CA ARG A 275 -21.73 9.20 -14.82
C ARG A 275 -20.76 8.02 -14.78
N VAL A 276 -19.95 7.81 -15.82
CA VAL A 276 -18.95 6.73 -15.86
C VAL A 276 -17.84 6.94 -14.84
N VAL A 277 -17.34 8.17 -14.66
CA VAL A 277 -16.34 8.48 -13.62
C VAL A 277 -16.96 8.39 -12.22
N LEU A 278 -18.21 8.83 -12.03
CA LEU A 278 -18.94 8.62 -10.78
C LEU A 278 -19.08 7.12 -10.45
N LEU A 279 -19.57 6.30 -11.38
CA LEU A 279 -19.68 4.85 -11.22
C LEU A 279 -18.36 4.23 -10.75
N ALA A 280 -17.25 4.57 -11.41
CA ALA A 280 -15.91 4.12 -10.99
C ALA A 280 -15.55 4.60 -9.58
N THR A 281 -15.85 5.87 -9.27
CA THR A 281 -15.61 6.48 -7.95
C THR A 281 -16.42 5.80 -6.85
N LEU A 282 -17.69 5.49 -7.09
CA LEU A 282 -18.57 4.87 -6.10
C LEU A 282 -18.19 3.42 -5.81
N ARG A 283 -17.73 2.65 -6.81
CA ARG A 283 -17.17 1.31 -6.61
C ARG A 283 -15.90 1.34 -5.75
N GLU A 284 -15.04 2.32 -5.98
CA GLU A 284 -13.82 2.56 -5.19
C GLU A 284 -14.14 3.00 -3.75
N LEU A 285 -15.15 3.86 -3.57
CA LEU A 285 -15.64 4.26 -2.26
C LEU A 285 -16.36 3.11 -1.54
N GLU A 286 -17.13 2.26 -2.22
CA GLU A 286 -17.76 1.07 -1.62
C GLU A 286 -16.70 0.14 -1.02
N ALA A 287 -15.63 -0.15 -1.77
CA ALA A 287 -14.53 -0.98 -1.28
C ALA A 287 -13.80 -0.33 -0.09
N THR A 288 -13.49 0.97 -0.20
CA THR A 288 -12.80 1.74 0.86
C THR A 288 -13.63 1.82 2.14
N LEU A 289 -14.94 2.09 2.03
CA LEU A 289 -15.86 2.15 3.16
C LEU A 289 -16.12 0.75 3.73
N THR A 290 -16.14 -0.30 2.91
CA THR A 290 -16.23 -1.70 3.39
C THR A 290 -15.05 -2.04 4.29
N ASP A 291 -13.81 -1.76 3.85
CA ASP A 291 -12.62 -1.99 4.69
C ASP A 291 -12.66 -1.12 5.96
N ALA A 292 -13.03 0.17 5.84
CA ALA A 292 -13.17 1.07 6.99
C ALA A 292 -14.22 0.59 8.01
N ALA A 293 -15.35 0.01 7.55
CA ALA A 293 -16.37 -0.57 8.43
C ALA A 293 -15.83 -1.79 9.19
N ILE A 294 -15.06 -2.64 8.52
CA ILE A 294 -14.45 -3.84 9.12
C ILE A 294 -13.40 -3.45 10.16
N ASP A 295 -12.50 -2.54 9.82
CA ASP A 295 -11.47 -2.02 10.74
C ASP A 295 -12.11 -1.31 11.95
N MET A 296 -13.15 -0.52 11.72
CA MET A 296 -13.95 0.13 12.75
C MET A 296 -14.62 -0.88 13.69
N PHE A 297 -15.22 -1.95 13.16
CA PHE A 297 -15.81 -3.03 13.94
C PHE A 297 -14.76 -3.75 14.80
N ILE A 298 -13.62 -4.14 14.21
CA ILE A 298 -12.50 -4.78 14.91
C ILE A 298 -11.98 -3.88 16.04
N ALA A 299 -11.80 -2.58 15.78
CA ALA A 299 -11.36 -1.61 16.78
C ALA A 299 -12.38 -1.44 17.93
N LEU A 300 -13.68 -1.49 17.64
CA LEU A 300 -14.73 -1.42 18.65
C LEU A 300 -14.78 -2.68 19.53
N VAL A 301 -14.60 -3.87 18.95
CA VAL A 301 -14.49 -5.14 19.71
C VAL A 301 -13.23 -5.13 20.59
N GLY A 302 -12.07 -4.77 20.05
CA GLY A 302 -10.82 -4.64 20.81
C GLY A 302 -10.94 -3.63 21.97
N ARG A 303 -11.63 -2.51 21.74
CA ARG A 303 -11.93 -1.51 22.78
C ARG A 303 -12.86 -2.06 23.87
N ALA A 304 -13.86 -2.86 23.52
CA ALA A 304 -14.76 -3.49 24.49
C ALA A 304 -13.98 -4.38 25.46
N HIS A 305 -13.12 -5.27 24.94
CA HIS A 305 -12.22 -6.09 25.74
C HIS A 305 -11.25 -5.26 26.59
N LEU A 306 -10.70 -4.18 26.07
CA LEU A 306 -9.82 -3.29 26.84
C LEU A 306 -10.56 -2.58 27.99
N ARG A 307 -11.81 -2.15 27.79
CA ARG A 307 -12.63 -1.53 28.84
C ARG A 307 -13.05 -2.55 29.89
N ALA A 308 -13.45 -3.74 29.47
CA ALA A 308 -13.76 -4.84 30.37
C ALA A 308 -12.53 -5.19 31.24
N ARG A 309 -11.33 -5.28 30.65
CA ARG A 309 -10.09 -5.50 31.40
C ARG A 309 -9.78 -4.36 32.37
N LYS A 310 -9.97 -3.10 31.98
CA LYS A 310 -9.80 -1.94 32.88
C LYS A 310 -10.80 -1.96 34.06
N ARG A 311 -12.05 -2.35 33.82
CA ARG A 311 -13.05 -2.50 34.89
C ARG A 311 -12.69 -3.64 35.84
N LEU A 312 -12.18 -4.75 35.31
CA LEU A 312 -11.60 -5.82 36.12
C LEU A 312 -10.39 -5.35 36.94
N GLU A 313 -9.40 -4.70 36.31
CA GLU A 313 -8.22 -4.12 36.98
C GLU A 313 -8.65 -3.18 38.14
N GLN A 314 -9.67 -2.35 37.92
CA GLN A 314 -10.26 -1.48 38.95
C GLN A 314 -10.98 -2.26 40.05
N ARG A 315 -11.82 -3.24 39.69
CA ARG A 315 -12.56 -4.11 40.64
C ARG A 315 -11.59 -4.88 41.54
N VAL A 316 -10.55 -5.47 40.96
CA VAL A 316 -9.47 -6.17 41.67
C VAL A 316 -8.66 -5.19 42.55
N ALA A 317 -8.35 -3.98 42.07
CA ALA A 317 -7.63 -2.99 42.86
C ALA A 317 -8.44 -2.45 44.07
N VAL A 318 -9.77 -2.32 43.94
CA VAL A 318 -10.66 -1.96 45.06
C VAL A 318 -10.80 -3.14 46.02
N SER A 319 -11.14 -4.33 45.50
CA SER A 319 -11.26 -5.56 46.29
C SER A 319 -9.97 -5.91 47.05
N GLY A 320 -8.80 -5.64 46.46
CA GLY A 320 -7.49 -5.83 47.09
C GLY A 320 -7.09 -4.73 48.09
N ARG A 321 -7.81 -3.62 48.20
CA ARG A 321 -7.67 -2.67 49.32
C ARG A 321 -8.54 -3.13 50.48
N GLU A 322 -9.84 -3.29 50.24
CA GLU A 322 -10.77 -3.79 51.27
C GLU A 322 -10.34 -5.16 51.81
N GLY A 323 -9.88 -6.06 50.94
CA GLY A 323 -9.36 -7.37 51.33
C GLY A 323 -8.15 -7.28 52.26
N ARG A 324 -7.27 -6.29 52.09
CA ARG A 324 -6.17 -6.03 53.03
C ARG A 324 -6.67 -5.52 54.37
N GLU A 325 -7.67 -4.65 54.39
CA GLU A 325 -8.29 -4.18 55.64
C GLU A 325 -8.93 -5.34 56.41
N ARG A 326 -9.67 -6.23 55.72
CA ARG A 326 -10.26 -7.46 56.31
C ARG A 326 -9.19 -8.43 56.80
N MET A 327 -8.12 -8.67 56.03
CA MET A 327 -6.98 -9.51 56.44
C MET A 327 -6.26 -8.94 57.67
N LEU A 328 -6.05 -7.61 57.73
CA LEU A 328 -5.45 -6.96 58.89
C LEU A 328 -6.36 -7.03 60.13
N ARG A 329 -7.69 -6.99 59.96
CA ARG A 329 -8.66 -7.22 61.06
C ARG A 329 -8.52 -8.64 61.61
N ILE A 330 -8.49 -9.65 60.74
CA ILE A 330 -8.30 -11.05 61.16
C ILE A 330 -6.92 -11.26 61.80
N ALA A 331 -5.85 -10.66 61.27
CA ALA A 331 -4.53 -10.72 61.88
C ALA A 331 -4.54 -10.17 63.33
N ARG A 332 -5.18 -9.02 63.56
CA ARG A 332 -5.36 -8.45 64.91
C ARG A 332 -6.18 -9.34 65.83
N VAL A 333 -7.22 -10.01 65.33
CA VAL A 333 -8.00 -11.00 66.10
C VAL A 333 -7.09 -12.18 66.52
N LEU A 334 -6.27 -12.71 65.61
CA LEU A 334 -5.33 -13.79 65.91
C LEU A 334 -4.22 -13.35 66.89
N GLU A 335 -3.72 -12.12 66.77
CA GLU A 335 -2.78 -11.51 67.72
C GLU A 335 -3.40 -11.36 69.11
N ALA A 336 -4.64 -10.85 69.20
CA ALA A 336 -5.36 -10.68 70.47
C ALA A 336 -5.61 -12.02 71.16
N ILE A 337 -6.04 -13.06 70.42
CA ILE A 337 -6.18 -14.43 70.95
C ILE A 337 -4.85 -14.95 71.49
N SER A 338 -3.77 -14.80 70.72
CA SER A 338 -2.43 -15.28 71.10
C SER A 338 -1.88 -14.56 72.33
N GLN A 339 -2.08 -13.24 72.44
CA GLN A 339 -1.65 -12.46 73.59
C GLN A 339 -2.46 -12.77 74.85
N ALA A 340 -3.80 -12.79 74.76
CA ALA A 340 -4.67 -13.10 75.90
C ALA A 340 -4.40 -14.51 76.44
N ALA A 341 -4.29 -15.52 75.57
CA ALA A 341 -3.98 -16.90 75.97
C ALA A 341 -2.61 -17.03 76.65
N ARG A 342 -1.58 -16.29 76.20
CA ARG A 342 -0.24 -16.30 76.81
C ARG A 342 -0.18 -15.54 78.14
N ALA A 343 -1.00 -14.52 78.31
CA ALA A 343 -1.08 -13.72 79.54
C ALA A 343 -2.04 -14.29 80.59
N GLY A 344 -2.79 -15.37 80.28
CA GLY A 344 -3.82 -15.92 81.15
C GLY A 344 -5.08 -15.05 81.27
N GLY A 345 -5.33 -14.18 80.29
CA GLY A 345 -6.49 -13.29 80.24
C GLY A 345 -7.69 -13.89 79.51
N ASP A 346 -8.82 -13.19 79.56
CA ASP A 346 -10.04 -13.58 78.84
C ASP A 346 -9.90 -13.35 77.32
N VAL A 347 -9.87 -14.47 76.59
CA VAL A 347 -9.76 -14.50 75.13
C VAL A 347 -11.04 -13.97 74.46
N ALA A 348 -12.23 -14.17 75.04
CA ALA A 348 -13.49 -13.71 74.47
C ALA A 348 -13.57 -12.17 74.50
N ALA A 349 -13.26 -11.58 75.65
CA ALA A 349 -13.18 -10.12 75.80
C ALA A 349 -12.09 -9.50 74.89
N ALA A 350 -10.96 -10.18 74.70
CA ALA A 350 -9.88 -9.72 73.83
C ALA A 350 -10.26 -9.73 72.33
N VAL A 351 -11.09 -10.69 71.89
CA VAL A 351 -11.60 -10.75 70.50
C VAL A 351 -12.65 -9.66 70.26
N ASP A 352 -13.62 -9.53 71.16
CA ASP A 352 -14.74 -8.57 71.02
C ASP A 352 -14.24 -7.11 71.01
N ALA A 353 -13.15 -6.81 71.73
CA ALA A 353 -12.44 -5.54 71.68
C ALA A 353 -11.81 -5.20 70.31
N VAL A 354 -11.59 -6.18 69.44
CA VAL A 354 -11.08 -5.98 68.06
C VAL A 354 -12.22 -5.93 67.05
N ALA A 355 -13.17 -6.86 67.14
CA ALA A 355 -14.39 -6.91 66.33
C ALA A 355 -15.39 -7.92 66.91
N SER A 356 -16.70 -7.65 66.75
CA SER A 356 -17.73 -8.63 67.09
C SER A 356 -17.68 -9.86 66.18
N LEU A 357 -18.21 -10.98 66.69
CA LEU A 357 -18.25 -12.26 65.96
C LEU A 357 -18.96 -12.15 64.60
N ASP A 358 -20.05 -11.37 64.51
CA ASP A 358 -20.76 -11.13 63.23
C ASP A 358 -19.87 -10.46 62.17
N ILE A 359 -19.00 -9.54 62.59
CA ILE A 359 -18.04 -8.86 61.68
C ILE A 359 -16.95 -9.84 61.26
N ILE A 360 -16.49 -10.70 62.17
CA ILE A 360 -15.48 -11.73 61.89
C ILE A 360 -16.05 -12.76 60.89
N ASP A 361 -17.29 -13.22 61.08
CA ASP A 361 -17.96 -14.14 60.14
C ASP A 361 -18.23 -13.49 58.78
N ALA A 362 -18.63 -12.21 58.75
CA ALA A 362 -18.79 -11.45 57.51
C ALA A 362 -17.46 -11.32 56.75
N ASP A 363 -16.37 -10.94 57.44
CA ASP A 363 -15.04 -10.83 56.83
C ASP A 363 -14.51 -12.20 56.38
N ALA A 364 -14.72 -13.27 57.16
CA ALA A 364 -14.34 -14.64 56.79
C ALA A 364 -15.18 -15.20 55.61
N ALA A 365 -16.45 -14.84 55.50
CA ALA A 365 -17.30 -15.19 54.37
C ALA A 365 -16.88 -14.43 53.10
N ILE A 366 -16.52 -13.14 53.22
CA ILE A 366 -16.01 -12.33 52.10
C ILE A 366 -14.64 -12.86 51.66
N ILE A 367 -13.70 -13.10 52.57
CA ILE A 367 -12.36 -13.62 52.23
C ILE A 367 -12.47 -14.97 51.51
N ARG A 368 -13.31 -15.90 51.99
CA ARG A 368 -13.58 -17.17 51.28
C ARG A 368 -14.18 -16.97 49.88
N ARG A 369 -15.04 -15.96 49.68
CA ARG A 369 -15.59 -15.59 48.36
C ARG A 369 -14.57 -14.91 47.44
N THR A 370 -13.60 -14.16 47.98
CA THR A 370 -12.59 -13.41 47.22
C THR A 370 -11.36 -14.26 46.89
N ALA A 371 -11.02 -15.25 47.72
CA ALA A 371 -9.90 -16.17 47.49
C ALA A 371 -10.19 -17.27 46.44
N SER A 372 -11.39 -17.30 45.85
CA SER A 372 -11.76 -18.31 44.85
C SER A 372 -11.04 -18.06 43.51
N PRO A 373 -10.27 -19.02 42.94
CA PRO A 373 -9.33 -18.75 41.85
C PRO A 373 -9.92 -18.22 40.53
N HIS A 374 -11.22 -18.44 40.29
CA HIS A 374 -11.81 -18.35 38.95
C HIS A 374 -12.61 -17.06 38.70
N ARG A 375 -12.68 -16.13 39.67
CA ARG A 375 -13.71 -15.06 39.71
C ARG A 375 -13.30 -13.70 39.12
N ASN A 376 -12.12 -13.61 38.51
CA ASN A 376 -11.53 -12.39 37.99
C ASN A 376 -11.20 -12.54 36.50
N GLU A 377 -12.20 -12.84 35.66
CA GLU A 377 -12.00 -12.85 34.20
C GLU A 377 -12.50 -11.57 33.53
N VAL A 378 -11.83 -11.20 32.44
CA VAL A 378 -12.21 -10.04 31.62
C VAL A 378 -13.62 -10.21 31.04
N LEU A 379 -14.06 -11.45 30.83
CA LEU A 379 -15.37 -11.77 30.29
C LEU A 379 -16.51 -11.48 31.28
N ASP A 380 -16.30 -11.56 32.60
CA ASP A 380 -17.29 -11.17 33.63
C ASP A 380 -17.68 -9.67 33.50
N GLU A 381 -16.81 -8.86 32.90
CA GLU A 381 -17.02 -7.42 32.68
C GLU A 381 -17.55 -7.11 31.27
N ILE A 382 -17.53 -8.04 30.31
CA ILE A 382 -17.82 -7.70 28.89
C ILE A 382 -19.28 -7.30 28.68
N ALA A 383 -20.20 -7.83 29.49
CA ALA A 383 -21.65 -7.57 29.40
C ALA A 383 -22.02 -6.08 29.48
N ALA A 384 -21.27 -5.24 30.19
CA ALA A 384 -21.58 -3.81 30.26
C ALA A 384 -21.29 -3.04 28.95
N GLU A 385 -20.49 -3.60 28.02
CA GLU A 385 -20.29 -3.00 26.69
C GLU A 385 -21.43 -3.35 25.71
N TYR A 386 -22.29 -4.34 26.04
CA TYR A 386 -23.36 -4.85 25.17
C TYR A 386 -24.29 -3.76 24.63
N ARG A 387 -24.56 -2.71 25.43
CA ARG A 387 -25.40 -1.58 25.01
C ARG A 387 -24.87 -0.86 23.76
N ALA A 388 -23.55 -0.85 23.55
CA ALA A 388 -22.96 -0.30 22.32
C ALA A 388 -23.22 -1.23 21.12
N PHE A 389 -23.06 -2.54 21.32
CA PHE A 389 -23.20 -3.56 20.27
C PHE A 389 -24.65 -3.81 19.84
N LYS A 390 -25.61 -3.66 20.75
CA LYS A 390 -27.05 -3.94 20.52
C LYS A 390 -27.61 -3.38 19.20
N ARG A 391 -27.22 -2.16 18.78
CA ARG A 391 -27.67 -1.57 17.50
C ARG A 391 -26.67 -1.74 16.36
N MET A 392 -25.37 -1.57 16.63
CA MET A 392 -24.34 -1.62 15.58
C MET A 392 -24.05 -3.03 15.08
N GLY A 393 -24.15 -4.05 15.95
CA GLY A 393 -23.76 -5.43 15.66
C GLY A 393 -24.65 -6.06 14.59
N PRO A 394 -25.98 -6.13 14.79
CA PRO A 394 -26.91 -6.65 13.78
C PRO A 394 -26.86 -5.84 12.49
N SER A 395 -26.77 -4.51 12.60
CA SER A 395 -26.66 -3.62 11.43
C SER A 395 -25.38 -3.84 10.63
N PHE A 396 -24.24 -4.11 11.28
CA PHE A 396 -22.98 -4.44 10.62
C PHE A 396 -23.04 -5.82 9.96
N VAL A 397 -23.59 -6.82 10.65
CA VAL A 397 -23.70 -8.19 10.12
C VAL A 397 -24.62 -8.25 8.89
N ARG A 398 -25.72 -7.49 8.87
CA ARG A 398 -26.59 -7.35 7.68
C ARG A 398 -26.00 -6.49 6.56
N ALA A 399 -25.01 -5.65 6.84
CA ALA A 399 -24.47 -4.72 5.86
C ALA A 399 -23.56 -5.38 4.81
N PHE A 400 -23.18 -6.66 4.94
CA PHE A 400 -22.24 -7.31 4.03
C PHE A 400 -22.58 -8.78 3.75
N ASP A 401 -22.26 -9.26 2.54
CA ASP A 401 -22.20 -10.70 2.25
C ASP A 401 -20.91 -11.28 2.86
N PHE A 402 -21.03 -11.84 4.07
CA PHE A 402 -19.91 -12.47 4.76
C PHE A 402 -19.70 -13.91 4.27
N GLN A 403 -18.60 -14.07 3.54
CA GLN A 403 -18.10 -15.36 3.08
C GLN A 403 -16.99 -15.86 4.01
N GLY A 404 -16.72 -17.16 4.04
CA GLY A 404 -15.73 -17.73 4.94
C GLY A 404 -15.29 -19.13 4.53
N ARG A 405 -14.21 -19.60 5.16
CA ARG A 405 -13.74 -20.99 4.99
C ARG A 405 -14.78 -21.97 5.55
N ALA A 406 -14.81 -23.21 5.05
CA ALA A 406 -15.77 -24.23 5.50
C ALA A 406 -15.81 -24.41 7.03
N GLY A 407 -14.66 -24.36 7.72
CA GLY A 407 -14.57 -24.44 9.18
C GLY A 407 -15.17 -23.24 9.95
N MET A 408 -15.58 -22.17 9.27
CA MET A 408 -16.24 -20.99 9.85
C MET A 408 -17.77 -21.06 9.73
N GLN A 409 -18.35 -22.16 9.23
CA GLN A 409 -19.80 -22.27 9.05
C GLN A 409 -20.60 -22.02 10.35
N PRO A 410 -20.24 -22.58 11.53
CA PRO A 410 -20.98 -22.32 12.78
C PRO A 410 -21.01 -20.84 13.18
N LEU A 411 -19.96 -20.07 12.83
CA LEU A 411 -19.90 -18.63 13.06
C LEU A 411 -20.82 -17.87 12.08
N ARG A 412 -20.90 -18.31 10.82
CA ARG A 412 -21.84 -17.73 9.83
C ARG A 412 -23.29 -18.01 10.20
N ASP A 413 -23.60 -19.20 10.72
CA ASP A 413 -24.94 -19.54 11.20
C ASP A 413 -25.33 -18.67 12.42
N ALA A 414 -24.40 -18.46 13.35
CA ALA A 414 -24.58 -17.53 14.48
C ALA A 414 -24.80 -16.08 14.01
N MET A 415 -24.07 -15.64 12.98
CA MET A 415 -24.23 -14.32 12.37
C MET A 415 -25.60 -14.13 11.71
N ALA A 416 -26.15 -15.16 11.04
CA ALA A 416 -27.50 -15.09 10.49
C ALA A 416 -28.55 -14.86 11.61
N ILE A 417 -28.44 -15.58 12.73
CA ILE A 417 -29.29 -15.37 13.91
C ILE A 417 -29.14 -13.93 14.46
N LEU A 418 -27.91 -13.39 14.56
CA LEU A 418 -27.71 -11.99 14.98
C LEU A 418 -28.37 -10.98 14.04
N ALA A 419 -28.31 -11.22 12.73
CA ALA A 419 -28.97 -10.39 11.72
C ALA A 419 -30.50 -10.39 11.89
N ASP A 420 -31.10 -11.56 12.13
CA ASP A 420 -32.55 -11.73 12.31
C ASP A 420 -33.07 -11.21 13.65
N LEU A 421 -32.25 -11.25 14.71
CA LEU A 421 -32.62 -10.70 16.01
C LEU A 421 -32.75 -9.17 16.00
N ASP A 422 -32.03 -8.46 15.12
CA ASP A 422 -31.99 -6.99 15.00
C ASP A 422 -31.74 -6.22 16.32
N GLY A 423 -31.14 -6.87 17.32
CA GLY A 423 -31.02 -6.31 18.67
C GLY A 423 -32.36 -6.13 19.39
N ASP A 424 -33.46 -6.65 18.84
CA ASP A 424 -34.73 -6.76 19.55
C ASP A 424 -34.58 -7.82 20.65
N TRP A 425 -34.79 -7.39 21.89
CA TRP A 425 -34.71 -8.22 23.08
C TRP A 425 -35.97 -9.07 23.30
N ARG A 426 -37.07 -8.73 22.61
CA ARG A 426 -38.35 -9.46 22.68
C ARG A 426 -38.34 -10.74 21.85
N ARG A 427 -37.48 -10.81 20.83
CA ARG A 427 -37.23 -12.05 20.06
C ARG A 427 -36.39 -13.00 20.92
N ALA A 428 -36.90 -14.20 21.17
CA ALA A 428 -36.14 -15.26 21.84
C ALA A 428 -34.97 -15.71 20.96
N LEU A 429 -33.96 -16.34 21.58
CA LEU A 429 -33.01 -17.16 20.83
C LEU A 429 -33.73 -18.41 20.31
N PRO A 430 -33.35 -18.97 19.14
CA PRO A 430 -33.79 -20.30 18.72
C PRO A 430 -33.38 -21.36 19.76
N ASP A 431 -34.05 -22.51 19.80
CA ASP A 431 -33.68 -23.59 20.72
C ASP A 431 -32.31 -24.20 20.36
N ASP A 432 -32.04 -24.41 19.07
CA ASP A 432 -30.79 -24.96 18.53
C ASP A 432 -29.74 -23.86 18.23
N VAL A 433 -29.36 -23.07 19.25
CA VAL A 433 -28.34 -22.02 19.07
C VAL A 433 -26.96 -22.64 18.74
N PRO A 434 -26.27 -22.20 17.68
CA PRO A 434 -24.92 -22.66 17.39
C PRO A 434 -23.92 -22.22 18.47
N LEU A 435 -23.12 -23.17 18.94
CA LEU A 435 -22.04 -22.97 19.92
C LEU A 435 -20.64 -23.31 19.36
N GLY A 436 -20.55 -23.74 18.10
CA GLY A 436 -19.30 -24.22 17.48
C GLY A 436 -18.20 -23.17 17.37
N HIS A 437 -18.56 -21.88 17.29
CA HIS A 437 -17.64 -20.74 17.28
C HIS A 437 -17.28 -20.21 18.67
N VAL A 438 -17.93 -20.71 19.73
CA VAL A 438 -17.73 -20.24 21.11
C VAL A 438 -16.45 -20.87 21.68
N GLU A 439 -15.38 -20.08 21.70
CA GLU A 439 -14.09 -20.49 22.27
C GLU A 439 -14.24 -20.93 23.74
N HIS A 440 -13.39 -21.86 24.19
CA HIS A 440 -13.53 -22.51 25.51
C HIS A 440 -13.72 -21.54 26.68
N ARG A 441 -12.96 -20.43 26.72
CA ARG A 441 -13.05 -19.38 27.75
C ARG A 441 -14.44 -18.73 27.88
N TRP A 442 -15.22 -18.66 26.79
CA TRP A 442 -16.56 -18.08 26.80
C TRP A 442 -17.63 -19.06 27.30
N ARG A 443 -17.40 -20.38 27.20
CA ARG A 443 -18.46 -21.39 27.44
C ARG A 443 -19.12 -21.27 28.80
N ARG A 444 -18.35 -21.01 29.86
CA ARG A 444 -18.87 -20.84 31.24
C ARG A 444 -19.74 -19.58 31.45
N HIS A 445 -19.61 -18.59 30.56
CA HIS A 445 -20.35 -17.33 30.58
C HIS A 445 -21.58 -17.41 29.67
N VAL A 446 -21.47 -18.14 28.56
CA VAL A 446 -22.54 -18.41 27.60
C VAL A 446 -23.51 -19.47 28.12
N MET A 447 -23.03 -20.53 28.75
CA MET A 447 -23.85 -21.64 29.26
C MET A 447 -24.04 -21.48 30.77
N THR A 448 -25.27 -21.12 31.17
CA THR A 448 -25.64 -20.94 32.58
C THR A 448 -26.61 -22.03 33.03
N ALA A 449 -26.85 -22.14 34.35
CA ALA A 449 -27.84 -23.08 34.89
C ALA A 449 -29.29 -22.81 34.43
N GLY A 450 -29.57 -21.60 33.92
CA GLY A 450 -30.87 -21.22 33.34
C GLY A 450 -30.93 -21.28 31.81
N GLY A 451 -29.93 -21.87 31.15
CA GLY A 451 -29.82 -21.91 29.68
C GLY A 451 -28.74 -20.95 29.13
N ILE A 452 -28.89 -20.57 27.87
CA ILE A 452 -27.90 -19.74 27.16
C ILE A 452 -28.07 -18.27 27.54
N ASP A 453 -27.02 -17.66 28.09
CA ASP A 453 -26.98 -16.21 28.29
C ASP A 453 -26.77 -15.50 26.94
N ARG A 454 -27.84 -14.85 26.48
CA ARG A 454 -27.85 -14.13 25.19
C ARG A 454 -26.77 -13.06 25.12
N THR A 455 -26.51 -12.31 26.19
CA THR A 455 -25.55 -11.20 26.16
C THR A 455 -24.12 -11.70 25.92
N HIS A 456 -23.71 -12.75 26.63
CA HIS A 456 -22.40 -13.35 26.45
C HIS A 456 -22.32 -14.12 25.12
N TRP A 457 -23.40 -14.73 24.64
CA TRP A 457 -23.43 -15.36 23.32
C TRP A 457 -23.26 -14.35 22.18
N GLU A 458 -23.99 -13.23 22.19
CA GLU A 458 -23.82 -12.17 21.19
C GLU A 458 -22.39 -11.59 21.23
N MET A 459 -21.87 -11.27 22.42
CA MET A 459 -20.52 -10.72 22.59
C MET A 459 -19.40 -11.71 22.23
N ALA A 460 -19.59 -13.01 22.48
CA ALA A 460 -18.69 -14.06 22.01
C ALA A 460 -18.69 -14.12 20.47
N THR A 461 -19.87 -14.01 19.84
CA THR A 461 -20.03 -14.04 18.39
C THR A 461 -19.37 -12.84 17.71
N TYR A 462 -19.56 -11.62 18.23
CA TYR A 462 -18.83 -10.43 17.73
C TYR A 462 -17.31 -10.55 17.91
N SER A 463 -16.85 -11.18 18.99
CA SER A 463 -15.42 -11.43 19.23
C SER A 463 -14.84 -12.46 18.25
N ALA A 464 -15.57 -13.54 18.00
CA ALA A 464 -15.19 -14.56 17.01
C ALA A 464 -15.18 -13.97 15.59
N LEU A 465 -16.16 -13.14 15.22
CA LEU A 465 -16.20 -12.43 13.94
C LEU A 465 -15.01 -11.48 13.77
N SER A 466 -14.67 -10.69 14.80
CA SER A 466 -13.49 -9.82 14.78
C SER A 466 -12.20 -10.61 14.56
N ASN A 467 -12.04 -11.77 15.21
CA ASN A 467 -10.88 -12.64 15.03
C ASN A 467 -10.86 -13.29 13.64
N ALA A 468 -12.02 -13.70 13.12
CA ALA A 468 -12.16 -14.33 11.81
C ALA A 468 -11.88 -13.36 10.65
N LEU A 469 -12.28 -12.10 10.77
CA LEU A 469 -11.94 -11.03 9.82
C LEU A 469 -10.44 -10.74 9.85
N ALA A 470 -9.87 -10.48 11.04
CA ALA A 470 -8.44 -10.18 11.20
C ALA A 470 -7.49 -11.31 10.74
N SER A 471 -7.96 -12.56 10.69
CA SER A 471 -7.19 -13.73 10.25
C SER A 471 -7.50 -14.20 8.81
N GLY A 472 -8.42 -13.54 8.09
CA GLY A 472 -8.87 -14.00 6.78
C GLY A 472 -9.55 -15.38 6.80
N GLY A 473 -10.20 -15.71 7.92
CA GLY A 473 -11.12 -16.85 8.05
C GLY A 473 -12.52 -16.54 7.51
N ILE A 474 -12.96 -15.29 7.70
CA ILE A 474 -14.14 -14.66 7.09
C ILE A 474 -13.65 -13.44 6.28
N TRP A 475 -14.32 -13.14 5.17
CA TRP A 475 -14.03 -12.02 4.27
C TRP A 475 -15.31 -11.46 3.64
N VAL A 476 -15.22 -10.27 3.05
CA VAL A 476 -16.29 -9.63 2.29
C VAL A 476 -15.84 -9.45 0.84
N PRO A 477 -16.57 -9.93 -0.19
CA PRO A 477 -16.13 -9.86 -1.59
C PRO A 477 -15.88 -8.44 -2.13
N THR A 478 -16.61 -7.45 -1.62
CA THR A 478 -16.51 -6.02 -2.01
C THR A 478 -15.34 -5.30 -1.32
N ALA A 479 -14.72 -5.89 -0.31
CA ALA A 479 -13.56 -5.33 0.37
C ALA A 479 -12.32 -5.30 -0.55
N ARG A 480 -11.38 -4.38 -0.31
CA ARG A 480 -10.06 -4.38 -0.99
C ARG A 480 -9.06 -5.18 -0.16
N VAL A 481 -9.00 -4.97 1.14
CA VAL A 481 -8.07 -5.66 2.06
C VAL A 481 -8.71 -6.93 2.62
N HIS A 482 -9.92 -6.81 3.17
CA HIS A 482 -10.61 -7.92 3.86
C HIS A 482 -11.36 -8.86 2.90
N ARG A 483 -10.69 -9.28 1.82
CA ARG A 483 -11.22 -10.15 0.76
C ARG A 483 -10.54 -11.53 0.73
N ALA A 484 -11.08 -12.46 -0.07
CA ALA A 484 -10.53 -13.80 -0.21
C ALA A 484 -9.03 -13.80 -0.57
N LEU A 485 -8.22 -14.57 0.17
CA LEU A 485 -6.77 -14.65 0.00
C LEU A 485 -6.35 -15.07 -1.43
N SER A 486 -7.13 -15.93 -2.09
CA SER A 486 -6.93 -16.33 -3.48
C SER A 486 -6.98 -15.15 -4.47
N VAL A 487 -7.73 -14.10 -4.16
CA VAL A 487 -7.82 -12.88 -4.99
C VAL A 487 -6.69 -11.91 -4.66
N LEU A 488 -6.27 -11.82 -3.39
CA LEU A 488 -5.11 -11.02 -2.98
C LEU A 488 -3.79 -11.57 -3.54
N LEU A 489 -3.70 -12.90 -3.70
CA LEU A 489 -2.53 -13.59 -4.27
C LEU A 489 -2.64 -13.82 -5.79
N ALA A 490 -3.69 -13.32 -6.45
CA ALA A 490 -3.83 -13.47 -7.90
C ALA A 490 -2.69 -12.73 -8.63
N PRO A 491 -2.03 -13.35 -9.63
CA PRO A 491 -0.97 -12.70 -10.36
C PRO A 491 -1.51 -11.49 -11.16
N PRO A 492 -0.72 -10.42 -11.33
CA PRO A 492 -1.14 -9.28 -12.15
C PRO A 492 -1.31 -9.71 -13.61
N ALA A 493 -2.25 -9.07 -14.32
CA ALA A 493 -2.63 -9.43 -15.70
C ALA A 493 -1.48 -9.42 -16.74
N SER A 494 -0.38 -8.71 -16.43
CA SER A 494 0.90 -8.83 -17.12
C SER A 494 1.98 -9.19 -16.11
N PRO A 495 2.28 -10.49 -15.89
CA PRO A 495 3.39 -10.87 -15.02
C PRO A 495 4.70 -10.43 -15.67
N VAL A 496 5.45 -9.55 -14.99
CA VAL A 496 6.87 -9.38 -15.31
C VAL A 496 7.53 -10.73 -15.06
N PRO A 497 8.24 -11.32 -16.04
CA PRO A 497 8.95 -12.58 -15.84
C PRO A 497 10.07 -12.35 -14.83
N LYS A 498 9.78 -12.64 -13.55
CA LYS A 498 10.81 -12.71 -12.51
C LYS A 498 11.70 -13.90 -12.86
N PRO A 499 13.04 -13.80 -12.68
CA PRO A 499 13.90 -14.96 -12.79
C PRO A 499 13.36 -16.07 -11.87
N ALA A 500 13.24 -17.29 -12.39
CA ALA A 500 12.67 -18.40 -11.66
C ALA A 500 13.55 -18.73 -10.45
N PHE A 501 13.10 -18.35 -9.25
CA PHE A 501 13.76 -18.72 -8.01
C PHE A 501 13.47 -20.21 -7.74
N SER A 502 14.47 -21.05 -7.99
CA SER A 502 14.44 -22.46 -7.62
C SER A 502 15.09 -22.65 -6.25
N LEU A 503 14.34 -23.21 -5.31
CA LEU A 503 14.85 -23.65 -3.99
C LEU A 503 15.67 -24.94 -4.08
N GLY A 504 15.71 -25.61 -5.24
CA GLY A 504 16.16 -27.00 -5.33
C GLY A 504 15.15 -27.92 -4.66
N ASP A 505 15.62 -28.85 -3.83
CA ASP A 505 14.77 -29.63 -2.92
C ASP A 505 14.39 -28.79 -1.67
N PRO A 506 13.10 -28.49 -1.44
CA PRO A 506 12.66 -27.74 -0.26
C PRO A 506 13.01 -28.43 1.07
N HIS A 507 13.07 -29.77 1.12
CA HIS A 507 13.39 -30.50 2.35
C HIS A 507 14.87 -30.36 2.69
N ALA A 508 15.77 -30.66 1.76
CA ALA A 508 17.20 -30.42 1.95
C ALA A 508 17.53 -28.96 2.33
N TRP A 509 16.83 -27.97 1.75
CA TRP A 509 17.01 -26.57 2.13
C TRP A 509 16.53 -26.30 3.57
N LEU A 510 15.37 -26.82 3.98
CA LEU A 510 14.87 -26.68 5.35
C LEU A 510 15.82 -27.35 6.36
N ASP A 511 16.35 -28.53 6.05
CA ASP A 511 17.30 -29.25 6.88
C ASP A 511 18.64 -28.49 7.01
N GLU A 512 19.16 -27.91 5.92
CA GLU A 512 20.34 -27.02 5.96
C GLU A 512 20.11 -25.82 6.90
N ARG A 513 18.94 -25.17 6.80
CA ARG A 513 18.60 -24.02 7.65
C ARG A 513 18.37 -24.41 9.10
N ALA A 514 17.73 -25.55 9.36
CA ALA A 514 17.51 -26.08 10.70
C ALA A 514 18.83 -26.43 11.38
N ALA A 515 19.73 -27.16 10.69
CA ALA A 515 21.06 -27.49 11.20
C ALA A 515 21.91 -26.23 11.46
N ARG A 516 21.83 -25.22 10.59
CA ARG A 516 22.56 -23.96 10.75
C ARG A 516 22.04 -23.13 11.93
N LEU A 517 20.72 -23.13 12.17
CA LEU A 517 20.09 -22.49 13.33
C LEU A 517 20.45 -23.23 14.63
N ASP A 518 20.32 -24.55 14.65
CA ASP A 518 20.67 -25.41 15.80
C ASP A 518 22.16 -25.28 16.17
N SER A 519 23.06 -25.25 15.18
CA SER A 519 24.49 -24.98 15.41
C SER A 519 24.73 -23.62 16.08
N ALA A 520 24.09 -22.55 15.57
CA ALA A 520 24.22 -21.21 16.14
C ALA A 520 23.64 -21.11 17.57
N LEU A 521 22.49 -21.75 17.81
CA LEU A 521 21.89 -21.82 19.15
C LEU A 521 22.78 -22.60 20.13
N ARG A 522 23.38 -23.72 19.72
CA ARG A 522 24.33 -24.49 20.53
C ARG A 522 25.66 -23.78 20.75
N GLU A 523 26.09 -22.91 19.84
CA GLU A 523 27.24 -22.03 20.03
C GLU A 523 26.94 -20.96 21.08
N VAL A 524 25.83 -20.23 20.94
CA VAL A 524 25.36 -19.26 21.95
C VAL A 524 25.18 -19.91 23.32
N ALA A 525 24.59 -21.10 23.40
CA ALA A 525 24.39 -21.82 24.66
C ALA A 525 25.72 -22.23 25.35
N ARG A 526 26.75 -22.60 24.58
CA ARG A 526 28.09 -22.96 25.11
C ARG A 526 28.91 -21.75 25.57
N ASP A 527 28.67 -20.59 24.95
CA ASP A 527 29.35 -19.34 25.29
C ASP A 527 28.60 -18.51 26.34
N LEU A 528 27.34 -18.83 26.65
CA LEU A 528 26.51 -18.07 27.58
C LEU A 528 27.14 -17.98 28.98
N ASP A 529 27.68 -19.10 29.48
CA ASP A 529 28.37 -19.18 30.78
C ASP A 529 29.70 -18.39 30.82
N LYS A 530 30.23 -18.00 29.65
CA LYS A 530 31.49 -17.25 29.51
C LYS A 530 31.28 -15.77 29.20
N ARG A 531 30.09 -15.39 28.73
CA ARG A 531 29.76 -14.01 28.35
C ARG A 531 29.02 -13.32 29.50
N ASP A 532 29.84 -12.78 30.40
CA ASP A 532 29.60 -11.69 31.36
C ASP A 532 28.19 -11.64 32.03
N PRO A 533 28.09 -11.82 33.37
CA PRO A 533 26.83 -11.76 34.13
C PRO A 533 25.86 -10.57 33.91
N PRO A 534 26.26 -9.36 33.46
CA PRO A 534 25.31 -8.25 33.25
C PRO A 534 24.18 -8.50 32.23
N LEU A 535 24.29 -9.55 31.41
CA LEU A 535 23.27 -9.91 30.41
C LEU A 535 21.93 -10.39 31.00
N PHE A 536 21.88 -10.74 32.30
CA PHE A 536 20.66 -11.22 32.95
C PHE A 536 20.34 -10.43 34.23
N ALA A 537 19.13 -9.88 34.31
CA ALA A 537 18.61 -9.23 35.51
C ALA A 537 17.32 -9.93 35.95
N GLY A 538 17.47 -11.00 36.74
CA GLY A 538 16.40 -11.95 37.01
C GLY A 538 16.04 -12.75 35.75
N GLU A 539 14.75 -12.97 35.50
CA GLU A 539 14.25 -13.72 34.33
C GLU A 539 14.31 -12.94 32.99
N ARG A 540 15.05 -11.83 32.92
CA ARG A 540 15.09 -10.95 31.73
C ARG A 540 16.49 -10.79 31.18
N LEU A 541 16.63 -11.08 29.88
CA LEU A 541 17.79 -10.66 29.10
C LEU A 541 17.86 -9.13 29.06
N ARG A 542 19.07 -8.61 29.24
CA ARG A 542 19.38 -7.19 29.19
C ARG A 542 20.68 -7.02 28.43
N PHE A 543 20.59 -6.74 27.13
CA PHE A 543 21.76 -6.32 26.36
C PHE A 543 22.32 -5.05 27.00
N PRO A 544 23.59 -5.04 27.46
CA PRO A 544 24.22 -3.80 27.85
C PRO A 544 24.20 -2.88 26.63
N LYS A 545 23.81 -1.61 26.82
CA LYS A 545 24.11 -0.60 25.81
C LYS A 545 25.62 -0.54 25.70
N ASP A 546 26.12 -0.47 24.47
CA ASP A 546 27.54 -0.20 24.25
C ASP A 546 27.97 0.99 25.13
N PRO A 547 29.16 0.91 25.76
CA PRO A 547 29.64 2.01 26.58
C PRO A 547 29.61 3.27 25.73
N LYS A 548 28.99 4.34 26.25
CA LYS A 548 29.02 5.64 25.56
C LYS A 548 30.47 6.02 25.39
N GLU A 549 30.97 5.98 24.16
CA GLU A 549 32.26 6.54 23.81
C GLU A 549 32.30 7.99 24.30
N ASP A 550 33.35 8.34 25.02
CA ASP A 550 33.47 9.66 25.63
C ASP A 550 33.62 10.69 24.48
N PRO A 551 32.65 11.61 24.29
CA PRO A 551 32.57 12.43 23.06
C PRO A 551 33.76 13.38 22.83
N GLY A 552 34.72 13.44 23.75
CA GLY A 552 36.00 14.13 23.58
C GLY A 552 37.11 13.32 22.89
N GLN A 553 37.01 11.98 22.78
CA GLN A 553 38.05 11.12 22.18
C GLN A 553 37.70 10.56 20.78
N ASP A 554 36.53 10.90 20.24
CA ASP A 554 36.12 10.50 18.90
C ASP A 554 36.78 11.41 17.84
N GLU A 555 37.97 11.03 17.39
CA GLU A 555 38.67 11.68 16.26
C GLU A 555 37.81 11.68 14.98
N GLY A 556 36.98 10.65 14.78
CA GLY A 556 36.04 10.55 13.67
C GLY A 556 34.98 11.66 13.72
N ARG A 557 34.50 12.03 14.90
CA ARG A 557 33.58 13.16 15.10
C ARG A 557 34.24 14.52 14.88
N GLN A 558 35.50 14.71 15.27
CA GLN A 558 36.23 15.95 14.96
C GLN A 558 36.45 16.10 13.45
N LEU A 559 36.81 15.00 12.77
CA LEU A 559 36.93 14.94 11.31
C LEU A 559 35.57 15.22 10.64
N ALA A 560 34.49 14.58 11.09
CA ALA A 560 33.15 14.80 10.56
C ALA A 560 32.68 16.25 10.71
N LEU A 561 32.88 16.87 11.88
CA LEU A 561 32.58 18.30 12.09
C LEU A 561 33.42 19.20 11.19
N THR A 562 34.70 18.87 10.97
CA THR A 562 35.56 19.60 10.04
C THR A 562 35.06 19.49 8.60
N CYS A 563 34.70 18.29 8.14
CA CYS A 563 34.09 18.07 6.82
C CYS A 563 32.75 18.82 6.67
N TYR A 564 31.88 18.79 7.67
CA TYR A 564 30.64 19.59 7.67
C TYR A 564 30.92 21.09 7.57
N GLY A 565 31.96 21.60 8.23
CA GLY A 565 32.40 22.99 8.14
C GLY A 565 32.91 23.42 6.77
N MET A 566 33.29 22.49 5.90
CA MET A 566 33.68 22.76 4.51
C MET A 566 32.48 22.92 3.57
N VAL A 567 31.27 22.52 3.99
CA VAL A 567 30.05 22.61 3.18
C VAL A 567 29.41 23.99 3.32
N PRO A 568 29.14 24.73 2.22
CA PRO A 568 28.54 26.06 2.31
C PRO A 568 27.09 26.00 2.81
N ALA A 569 26.72 26.96 3.67
CA ALA A 569 25.35 27.13 4.15
C ALA A 569 24.40 27.45 2.98
N THR A 570 23.65 26.43 2.55
CA THR A 570 22.83 26.45 1.34
C THR A 570 21.36 26.26 1.68
N ARG A 571 20.43 26.91 0.95
CA ARG A 571 19.00 26.74 1.20
C ARG A 571 18.58 25.33 0.79
N ILE A 572 17.71 24.68 1.58
CA ILE A 572 17.23 23.34 1.28
C ILE A 572 16.53 23.24 -0.09
N THR A 573 15.89 24.31 -0.57
CA THR A 573 15.32 24.39 -1.92
C THR A 573 16.36 24.30 -3.03
N ASP A 574 17.54 24.87 -2.80
CA ASP A 574 18.61 24.93 -3.79
C ASP A 574 19.32 23.58 -3.86
N VAL A 575 19.51 22.92 -2.71
CA VAL A 575 19.96 21.52 -2.60
C VAL A 575 18.98 20.58 -3.31
N LEU A 576 17.68 20.69 -3.04
CA LEU A 576 16.66 19.86 -3.69
C LEU A 576 16.57 20.10 -5.22
N SER A 577 16.73 21.35 -5.68
CA SER A 577 16.82 21.67 -7.12
C SER A 577 18.09 21.07 -7.75
N GLN A 578 19.21 21.03 -7.03
CA GLN A 578 20.44 20.39 -7.49
C GLN A 578 20.28 18.86 -7.58
N VAL A 579 19.74 18.21 -6.54
CA VAL A 579 19.42 16.77 -6.53
C VAL A 579 18.43 16.41 -7.65
N GLN A 580 17.46 17.28 -7.93
CA GLN A 580 16.55 17.13 -9.07
C GLN A 580 17.28 17.14 -10.42
N ARG A 581 18.35 17.95 -10.59
CA ARG A 581 19.13 17.96 -11.84
C ARG A 581 19.95 16.68 -12.03
N TRP A 582 20.44 16.09 -10.93
CA TRP A 582 21.20 14.84 -10.96
C TRP A 582 20.30 13.62 -11.23
N THR A 583 19.21 13.49 -10.46
CA THR A 583 18.39 12.27 -10.43
C THR A 583 17.14 12.36 -11.30
N GLY A 584 16.60 13.56 -11.49
CA GLY A 584 15.31 13.76 -12.14
C GLY A 584 14.11 13.32 -11.30
N PHE A 585 14.24 13.14 -9.97
CA PHE A 585 13.20 12.54 -9.12
C PHE A 585 11.78 13.15 -9.26
N ILE A 586 11.66 14.45 -9.55
CA ILE A 586 10.37 15.13 -9.77
C ILE A 586 9.61 14.54 -10.98
N GLN A 587 10.31 13.91 -11.93
CA GLN A 587 9.71 13.24 -13.09
C GLN A 587 8.78 12.08 -12.67
N HIS A 588 8.96 11.51 -11.48
CA HIS A 588 8.11 10.44 -10.95
C HIS A 588 6.78 10.96 -10.37
N PHE A 589 6.66 12.25 -10.04
CA PHE A 589 5.45 12.87 -9.49
C PHE A 589 4.43 13.22 -10.59
N GLY A 590 4.16 12.29 -11.51
CA GLY A 590 3.21 12.50 -12.61
C GLY A 590 1.79 12.79 -12.12
N HIS A 591 1.08 13.74 -12.74
CA HIS A 591 -0.30 14.09 -12.42
C HIS A 591 -1.25 12.87 -12.53
N VAL A 592 -2.17 12.64 -11.59
CA VAL A 592 -3.03 11.43 -11.56
C VAL A 592 -3.75 11.16 -12.89
N SER A 593 -4.38 12.17 -13.49
CA SER A 593 -5.07 12.02 -14.79
C SER A 593 -4.11 11.92 -15.98
N THR A 594 -3.24 12.91 -16.19
CA THR A 594 -2.43 12.97 -17.42
C THR A 594 -1.18 12.09 -17.36
N GLY A 595 -0.50 12.00 -16.21
CA GLY A 595 0.83 11.41 -16.04
C GLY A 595 2.00 12.40 -16.20
N LEU A 596 1.74 13.68 -16.54
CA LEU A 596 2.78 14.70 -16.69
C LEU A 596 3.40 15.11 -15.34
N PRO A 597 4.72 15.28 -15.23
CA PRO A 597 5.34 15.78 -14.01
C PRO A 597 4.92 17.24 -13.72
N PRO A 598 5.16 17.74 -12.50
CA PRO A 598 4.91 19.13 -12.14
C PRO A 598 5.62 20.09 -13.10
N ALA A 599 4.89 21.07 -13.63
CA ALA A 599 5.45 22.09 -14.52
C ALA A 599 6.19 23.20 -13.76
N ASP A 600 5.80 23.45 -12.50
CA ASP A 600 6.43 24.44 -11.62
C ASP A 600 7.23 23.70 -10.53
N GLU A 601 8.55 23.63 -10.73
CA GLU A 601 9.49 23.03 -9.78
C GLU A 601 9.47 23.73 -8.43
N ARG A 602 9.34 25.06 -8.38
CA ARG A 602 9.41 25.82 -7.12
C ARG A 602 8.16 25.58 -6.29
N ALA A 603 6.98 25.63 -6.90
CA ALA A 603 5.72 25.30 -6.22
C ALA A 603 5.68 23.83 -5.78
N PHE A 604 6.27 22.92 -6.58
CA PHE A 604 6.41 21.52 -6.19
C PHE A 604 7.31 21.34 -4.97
N LEU A 605 8.52 21.91 -4.97
CA LEU A 605 9.45 21.83 -3.84
C LEU A 605 8.87 22.49 -2.58
N ALA A 606 8.17 23.62 -2.70
CA ALA A 606 7.46 24.23 -1.57
C ALA A 606 6.38 23.30 -1.00
N THR A 607 5.59 22.64 -1.87
CA THR A 607 4.61 21.62 -1.44
C THR A 607 5.31 20.44 -0.76
N LEU A 608 6.42 19.96 -1.32
CA LEU A 608 7.15 18.79 -0.80
C LEU A 608 7.70 19.04 0.60
N ILE A 609 8.29 20.22 0.82
CA ILE A 609 8.78 20.64 2.14
C ILE A 609 7.61 20.82 3.12
N ALA A 610 6.44 21.29 2.65
CA ALA A 610 5.25 21.43 3.49
C ALA A 610 4.62 20.10 3.92
N GLU A 611 4.74 19.05 3.10
CA GLU A 611 4.36 17.67 3.47
C GLU A 611 5.40 17.02 4.40
N ALA A 612 6.68 17.28 4.17
CA ALA A 612 7.78 16.73 4.97
C ALA A 612 7.99 17.43 6.33
N THR A 613 7.21 18.47 6.65
CA THR A 613 7.36 19.25 7.89
C THR A 613 6.01 19.60 8.51
N ASN A 614 5.99 19.84 9.82
CA ASN A 614 4.80 20.29 10.55
C ASN A 614 4.40 21.75 10.25
N LEU A 615 4.87 22.35 9.15
CA LEU A 615 4.51 23.70 8.74
C LEU A 615 3.13 23.74 8.05
N GLY A 616 2.84 22.75 7.20
CA GLY A 616 1.60 22.63 6.43
C GLY A 616 1.43 23.67 5.31
N LEU A 617 0.53 23.37 4.37
CA LEU A 617 0.35 24.13 3.13
C LEU A 617 -0.05 25.61 3.31
N SER A 618 -0.76 25.95 4.40
CA SER A 618 -1.16 27.33 4.68
C SER A 618 0.04 28.21 5.01
N ARG A 619 0.80 27.85 6.06
CA ARG A 619 1.99 28.62 6.47
C ARG A 619 3.12 28.52 5.45
N MET A 620 3.24 27.41 4.71
CA MET A 620 4.17 27.36 3.58
C MET A 620 3.85 28.45 2.53
N ALA A 621 2.58 28.59 2.12
CA ALA A 621 2.20 29.61 1.13
C ALA A 621 2.50 31.04 1.61
N GLU A 622 2.27 31.32 2.89
CA GLU A 622 2.58 32.60 3.54
C GLU A 622 4.08 32.88 3.61
N VAL A 623 4.89 31.88 4.00
CA VAL A 623 6.33 32.03 4.24
C VAL A 623 7.15 32.04 2.94
N CYS A 624 6.83 31.18 1.97
CA CYS A 624 7.67 31.05 0.77
C CYS A 624 7.34 32.09 -0.31
N GLY A 625 6.11 32.61 -0.37
CA GLY A 625 5.64 33.53 -1.42
C GLY A 625 5.60 32.93 -2.84
N VAL A 626 6.02 31.67 -3.04
CA VAL A 626 6.16 31.02 -4.35
C VAL A 626 4.80 30.76 -4.99
N ALA A 627 3.81 30.31 -4.20
CA ALA A 627 2.50 29.95 -4.71
C ALA A 627 1.42 30.02 -3.62
N SER A 628 0.19 30.35 -4.02
CA SER A 628 -0.96 30.37 -3.09
C SER A 628 -1.27 29.00 -2.49
N ARG A 629 -1.89 28.96 -1.31
CA ARG A 629 -2.38 27.72 -0.66
C ARG A 629 -3.21 26.85 -1.62
N ARG A 630 -4.05 27.45 -2.48
CA ARG A 630 -4.84 26.74 -3.50
C ARG A 630 -3.97 26.07 -4.57
N ALA A 631 -2.82 26.64 -4.91
CA ALA A 631 -1.88 26.04 -5.85
C ALA A 631 -1.09 24.89 -5.20
N LEU A 632 -0.57 25.08 -3.97
CA LEU A 632 0.12 24.01 -3.23
C LEU A 632 -0.81 22.81 -2.95
N LEU A 633 -2.07 23.07 -2.57
CA LEU A 633 -3.08 22.02 -2.36
C LEU A 633 -3.40 21.25 -3.66
N ARG A 634 -3.45 21.93 -4.81
CA ARG A 634 -3.59 21.23 -6.10
C ARG A 634 -2.34 20.38 -6.40
N MET A 635 -1.14 20.88 -6.12
CA MET A 635 0.09 20.15 -6.32
C MET A 635 0.11 18.85 -5.50
N GLN A 636 -0.15 18.94 -4.19
CA GLN A 636 -0.33 17.78 -3.30
C GLN A 636 -1.40 16.83 -3.88
N THR A 637 -2.61 17.34 -4.10
CA THR A 637 -3.78 16.55 -4.53
C THR A 637 -3.56 15.82 -5.85
N TRP A 638 -2.84 16.39 -6.81
CA TRP A 638 -2.74 15.82 -8.16
C TRP A 638 -1.42 15.12 -8.44
N HIS A 639 -0.34 15.42 -7.72
CA HIS A 639 0.99 14.88 -7.99
C HIS A 639 1.55 14.00 -6.87
N MET A 640 1.19 14.24 -5.59
CA MET A 640 1.79 13.53 -4.45
C MET A 640 0.93 12.36 -3.98
N ARG A 641 1.56 11.17 -3.92
CA ARG A 641 0.96 9.90 -3.51
C ARG A 641 2.06 8.87 -3.23
N GLU A 642 1.74 7.84 -2.46
CA GLU A 642 2.71 6.82 -2.02
C GLU A 642 3.50 6.20 -3.19
N GLU A 643 2.82 5.87 -4.30
CA GLU A 643 3.46 5.33 -5.50
C GLU A 643 4.49 6.29 -6.16
N THR A 644 4.26 7.61 -6.11
CA THR A 644 5.22 8.59 -6.65
C THR A 644 6.36 8.86 -5.69
N PHE A 645 6.09 8.86 -4.38
CA PHE A 645 7.14 8.92 -3.35
C PHE A 645 8.06 7.70 -3.45
N ARG A 646 7.50 6.48 -3.56
CA ARG A 646 8.26 5.24 -3.72
C ARG A 646 9.11 5.24 -4.99
N ALA A 647 8.56 5.68 -6.12
CA ALA A 647 9.29 5.75 -7.38
C ALA A 647 10.40 6.82 -7.39
N ALA A 648 10.14 7.98 -6.78
CA ALA A 648 11.17 9.00 -6.58
C ALA A 648 12.27 8.53 -5.62
N LEU A 649 11.90 7.90 -4.50
CA LEU A 649 12.84 7.36 -3.52
C LEU A 649 13.75 6.31 -4.15
N ALA A 650 13.20 5.38 -4.95
CA ALA A 650 14.01 4.41 -5.70
C ALA A 650 15.03 5.11 -6.61
N SER A 651 14.63 6.14 -7.37
CA SER A 651 15.56 6.92 -8.21
C SER A 651 16.64 7.67 -7.41
N LEU A 652 16.36 8.07 -6.16
CA LEU A 652 17.37 8.67 -5.27
C LEU A 652 18.32 7.58 -4.74
N THR A 653 17.79 6.42 -4.31
CA THR A 653 18.57 5.27 -3.85
C THR A 653 19.50 4.75 -4.94
N ASP A 654 19.00 4.58 -6.18
CA ASP A 654 19.79 4.15 -7.33
C ASP A 654 20.95 5.12 -7.63
N ALA A 655 20.70 6.43 -7.50
CA ALA A 655 21.74 7.45 -7.70
C ALA A 655 22.81 7.38 -6.61
N ILE A 656 22.44 7.22 -5.33
CA ILE A 656 23.42 7.08 -4.24
C ILE A 656 24.17 5.74 -4.39
N HIS A 657 23.50 4.65 -4.80
CA HIS A 657 24.15 3.38 -5.08
C HIS A 657 25.14 3.43 -6.25
N ALA A 658 24.98 4.36 -7.19
CA ALA A 658 25.92 4.57 -8.29
C ALA A 658 27.20 5.32 -7.88
N GLU A 659 27.20 6.02 -6.72
CA GLU A 659 28.38 6.72 -6.23
C GLU A 659 29.46 5.72 -5.76
N PRO A 660 30.73 5.86 -6.19
CA PRO A 660 31.81 4.94 -5.80
C PRO A 660 32.02 4.81 -4.29
N LEU A 661 31.70 5.86 -3.52
CA LEU A 661 31.79 5.86 -2.06
C LEU A 661 30.77 4.93 -1.39
N ALA A 662 29.58 4.75 -1.98
CA ALA A 662 28.54 3.88 -1.41
C ALA A 662 28.96 2.40 -1.35
N ALA A 663 29.84 1.97 -2.27
CA ALA A 663 30.40 0.63 -2.29
C ALA A 663 31.35 0.33 -1.11
N TRP A 664 31.83 1.35 -0.37
CA TRP A 664 32.70 1.16 0.80
C TRP A 664 31.92 0.66 2.02
N PHE A 665 30.62 0.96 2.10
CA PHE A 665 29.76 0.53 3.21
C PHE A 665 29.27 -0.91 3.03
N GLY A 666 29.01 -1.34 1.79
CA GLY A 666 28.56 -2.70 1.53
C GLY A 666 28.07 -3.00 0.10
N SER A 667 27.51 -4.20 -0.05
CA SER A 667 27.19 -4.80 -1.33
C SER A 667 25.96 -4.19 -2.02
N GLY A 668 24.99 -3.70 -1.24
CA GLY A 668 23.67 -3.27 -1.74
C GLY A 668 22.65 -4.42 -1.81
N HIS A 669 22.92 -5.53 -1.12
CA HIS A 669 22.09 -6.75 -1.13
C HIS A 669 21.51 -7.10 0.24
N ARG A 670 21.79 -6.30 1.28
CA ARG A 670 21.20 -6.46 2.61
C ARG A 670 20.53 -5.15 3.00
N ALA A 671 19.52 -5.23 3.87
CA ALA A 671 18.93 -4.06 4.49
C ALA A 671 18.52 -4.41 5.93
N SER A 672 18.71 -3.46 6.84
CA SER A 672 18.05 -3.45 8.13
C SER A 672 16.76 -2.66 8.00
N ALA A 673 15.70 -3.08 8.71
CA ALA A 673 14.44 -2.34 8.79
C ALA A 673 14.15 -2.07 10.27
N ASP A 674 14.20 -0.80 10.68
CA ASP A 674 13.82 -0.38 12.03
C ASP A 674 12.48 0.36 12.01
N GLY A 675 11.66 0.14 13.04
CA GLY A 675 10.32 0.68 13.17
C GLY A 675 10.29 1.88 14.11
N GLN A 676 10.65 3.07 13.60
CA GLN A 676 10.64 4.31 14.37
C GLN A 676 9.21 4.68 14.79
N ALA A 677 9.04 4.92 16.10
CA ALA A 677 7.76 5.21 16.73
C ALA A 677 7.55 6.72 16.86
N TYR A 678 6.56 7.25 16.14
CA TYR A 678 6.14 8.65 16.23
C TYR A 678 4.83 8.75 17.01
N TYR A 679 4.86 9.46 18.14
CA TYR A 679 3.68 9.81 18.92
C TYR A 679 2.87 10.89 18.19
N LEU A 680 1.60 10.61 17.91
CA LEU A 680 0.70 11.58 17.29
C LEU A 680 0.18 12.56 18.36
N GLY A 681 0.47 13.85 18.19
CA GLY A 681 0.05 14.90 19.10
C GLY A 681 -1.45 15.18 19.01
N GLY A 682 -2.23 14.61 19.93
CA GLY A 682 -3.67 14.85 20.07
C GLY A 682 -4.46 13.57 20.32
N ALA A 683 -5.78 13.69 20.48
CA ALA A 683 -6.68 12.55 20.63
C ALA A 683 -6.95 11.81 19.30
N GLY A 684 -5.92 11.61 18.47
CA GLY A 684 -5.97 10.96 17.16
C GLY A 684 -6.12 9.44 17.27
N GLU A 685 -7.27 8.90 17.70
CA GLU A 685 -8.39 8.51 16.83
C GLU A 685 -8.16 7.28 15.91
N ALA A 686 -6.93 6.75 15.83
CA ALA A 686 -6.69 5.32 15.52
C ALA A 686 -6.99 4.44 16.75
N GLY A 687 -8.22 4.53 17.25
CA GLY A 687 -8.60 4.14 18.62
C GLY A 687 -8.78 2.64 18.89
N GLY A 688 -7.79 1.82 18.54
CA GLY A 688 -7.75 0.37 18.78
C GLY A 688 -6.35 -0.22 18.98
N THR A 689 -5.31 0.31 18.32
CA THR A 689 -3.95 -0.23 18.34
C THR A 689 -3.11 0.29 19.52
N VAL A 690 -3.45 -0.15 20.73
CA VAL A 690 -2.54 -0.01 21.89
C VAL A 690 -1.26 -0.78 21.61
N ASN A 691 -0.16 -0.06 21.38
CA ASN A 691 1.13 -0.69 21.16
C ASN A 691 1.70 -1.10 22.53
N ALA A 692 1.74 -2.41 22.80
CA ALA A 692 2.19 -2.96 24.08
C ALA A 692 3.60 -2.51 24.51
N HIS A 693 4.44 -2.09 23.56
CA HIS A 693 5.78 -1.55 23.82
C HIS A 693 5.81 -0.04 24.08
N TYR A 694 4.88 0.74 23.51
CA TYR A 694 4.91 2.21 23.51
C TYR A 694 3.75 2.88 24.29
N GLY A 695 2.84 2.08 24.88
CA GLY A 695 1.85 2.58 25.82
C GLY A 695 0.49 2.92 25.18
N ARG A 696 -0.16 3.96 25.72
CA ARG A 696 -1.57 4.29 25.44
C ARG A 696 -1.75 5.39 24.39
N ASP A 697 -0.71 6.15 24.12
CA ASP A 697 -0.73 7.25 23.18
C ASP A 697 -0.73 6.70 21.75
N PRO A 698 -1.43 7.34 20.80
CA PRO A 698 -1.46 6.90 19.42
C PRO A 698 -0.06 7.02 18.81
N VAL A 699 0.52 5.88 18.41
CA VAL A 699 1.85 5.79 17.81
C VAL A 699 1.74 5.24 16.40
N VAL A 700 2.28 5.97 15.43
CA VAL A 700 2.56 5.43 14.10
C VAL A 700 3.97 4.88 14.10
N LYS A 701 4.12 3.61 13.72
CA LYS A 701 5.43 3.04 13.39
C LYS A 701 5.70 3.27 11.91
N ILE A 702 6.73 4.03 11.61
CA ILE A 702 7.28 4.16 10.25
C ILE A 702 8.47 3.23 10.19
N TYR A 703 8.43 2.23 9.30
CA TYR A 703 9.59 1.40 9.02
C TYR A 703 10.52 2.15 8.08
N THR A 704 11.72 2.47 8.57
CA THR A 704 12.83 2.95 7.74
C THR A 704 13.72 1.76 7.41
N THR A 705 13.94 1.54 6.12
CA THR A 705 14.90 0.55 5.61
C THR A 705 16.21 1.25 5.33
N ILE A 706 17.30 0.78 5.94
CA ILE A 706 18.66 1.22 5.64
C ILE A 706 19.39 0.03 5.01
N THR A 707 19.83 0.20 3.77
CA THR A 707 20.63 -0.78 3.03
C THR A 707 22.02 -0.96 3.62
N ASP A 708 22.73 -2.04 3.27
CA ASP A 708 24.16 -2.18 3.60
C ASP A 708 25.07 -1.18 2.87
N ARG A 709 24.52 -0.30 2.02
CA ARG A 709 25.21 0.88 1.49
C ARG A 709 24.96 2.17 2.28
N TYR A 710 24.27 2.05 3.42
CA TYR A 710 23.91 3.17 4.30
C TYR A 710 22.94 4.18 3.66
N VAL A 711 22.03 3.66 2.83
CA VAL A 711 20.97 4.39 2.09
C VAL A 711 19.58 3.84 2.45
#